data_AF-A0A316UQV0-F1
#
_entry.id   AF-A0A316UQV0-F1
#
_cell.length_a   1.000
_cell.length_b   1.000
_cell.length_c   1.000
_cell.angle_alpha   90.00
_cell.angle_beta   90.00
_cell.angle_gamma   90.00
#
_symmetry.space_group_name_H-M   'P 1'
#
loop_
_entity.id
_entity.type
_entity.pdbx_description
1 polymer ?
#
loop_
_entity_poly.entity_id
_entity_poly.type
_entity_poly.pdbx_seq_one_letter_code
_entity_poly.pdbx_strand_id
1 'polypeptide(L)'
;MYLFPLSPPPNPVDYATHLIPTASSPITPVHLSKATQQREAVRTLLQRNHDASSSTSSSSAGSTATIEAKLVSALEEYLPSLAAIFDATKTDDLVVRGPATFRWAPLLDPTTPSFSSSSPSFSSLSTEVENIVLLYALALHNLSILHTLSAGPTYDFSPTLPDGDRKARDAIVKRGAASWGTKAIHVARWLCTHADDVVRGWNGGGVDGQGARPARGSVDGQGAREGDDDDEDEDVGAAALTRRRRLWHGFATLLELAPTLAMLRVLTSAANSHAASTGTRPPPLPPGHASPGLLAKLFLEVPRIADEAKAEFEAAMRVLPSSSGGRKGEDGISGRLKRLGLGRNGSGAAASIASSSSSSSSLRVSQRLMRYLTAIAAWGRCTSLMYLGLQAGEDTRHAEAAVWLRMARDELVTRSAGEEQPDDDSDSDSSSDEGGRGGSSKETKAYAAAWDEMTGQRRFLKKQVRPMLRREMRRSKKDKEKRVGGLKGRFSSKEKAKSNTASLDTADGSVSTGAALSSSVHQHPLSHRLVQYHSTLLTSGTTPLLAHLYKTYRNLNDTISFQPSPARADLLAKMPGPRPVLSIGDAGAQEDGWQMPRAEWGTRVIPRRGGGEEGQELEIGVGLIGGTGGSGGGNEEQKYAGQGAYY
;
A
#
# COMPACT_ATOMS: atom_id res chain seq x y z
N MET A 1 -3.68 6.32 -1.64
CA MET A 1 -2.31 5.77 -1.71
C MET A 1 -1.69 5.87 -0.33
N TYR A 2 -1.03 4.82 0.15
CA TYR A 2 -0.43 4.76 1.48
C TYR A 2 1.01 5.28 1.45
N LEU A 3 1.34 6.28 2.25
CA LEU A 3 2.72 6.72 2.44
C LEU A 3 3.33 5.92 3.58
N PHE A 4 4.49 5.29 3.34
CA PHE A 4 5.15 4.53 4.39
C PHE A 4 5.84 5.48 5.37
N PRO A 5 5.70 5.24 6.68
CA PRO A 5 6.61 5.86 7.63
C PRO A 5 8.02 5.35 7.32
N LEU A 6 8.98 6.26 7.17
CA LEU A 6 10.38 5.89 7.08
C LEU A 6 10.90 5.55 8.48
N SER A 7 11.90 4.68 8.54
CA SER A 7 12.51 4.30 9.83
C SER A 7 13.11 5.53 10.52
N PRO A 8 13.10 5.56 11.86
CA PRO A 8 13.99 6.39 12.64
C PRO A 8 15.43 6.32 12.13
N PRO A 9 16.22 7.40 12.31
CA PRO A 9 17.61 7.43 11.87
C PRO A 9 18.40 6.29 12.55
N PRO A 10 19.16 5.49 11.77
CA PRO A 10 19.97 4.40 12.32
C PRO A 10 21.08 4.96 13.20
N ASN A 11 21.63 4.19 14.14
CA ASN A 11 22.75 4.64 14.99
C ASN A 11 23.97 5.09 14.16
N PRO A 12 24.81 6.04 14.63
CA PRO A 12 26.04 6.40 13.94
C PRO A 12 27.01 5.21 13.95
N VAL A 13 27.69 4.99 12.83
CA VAL A 13 28.69 3.91 12.64
C VAL A 13 29.82 4.49 11.79
N ASP A 14 31.06 4.32 12.25
CA ASP A 14 32.25 4.71 11.51
C ASP A 14 32.93 3.45 10.95
N TYR A 15 32.87 3.28 9.62
CA TYR A 15 33.44 2.12 8.96
C TYR A 15 34.95 2.00 9.16
N ALA A 16 35.68 3.11 9.26
CA ALA A 16 37.13 3.09 9.41
C ALA A 16 37.57 2.54 10.78
N THR A 17 36.70 2.61 11.79
CA THR A 17 36.97 2.06 13.13
C THR A 17 36.75 0.55 13.20
N HIS A 18 35.82 0.03 12.40
CA HIS A 18 35.39 -1.37 12.45
C HIS A 18 36.01 -2.25 11.37
N LEU A 19 36.47 -1.67 10.26
CA LEU A 19 37.00 -2.40 9.11
C LEU A 19 38.44 -1.97 8.83
N ILE A 20 39.33 -2.96 8.68
CA ILE A 20 40.72 -2.76 8.32
C ILE A 20 40.93 -3.27 6.89
N PRO A 21 41.32 -2.39 5.95
CA PRO A 21 41.75 -2.85 4.64
C PRO A 21 42.97 -3.76 4.73
N THR A 22 42.94 -4.89 4.01
CA THR A 22 44.13 -5.70 3.81
C THR A 22 45.11 -4.99 2.88
N ALA A 23 46.38 -5.36 2.91
CA ALA A 23 47.40 -4.73 2.08
C ALA A 23 47.14 -4.91 0.55
N SER A 24 46.37 -5.93 0.17
CA SER A 24 45.96 -6.20 -1.22
C SER A 24 44.65 -5.52 -1.62
N SER A 25 43.93 -4.94 -0.66
CA SER A 25 42.59 -4.40 -0.90
C SER A 25 42.65 -3.17 -1.81
N PRO A 26 41.76 -3.07 -2.82
CA PRO A 26 41.58 -1.83 -3.57
C PRO A 26 40.87 -0.74 -2.74
N ILE A 27 40.35 -1.10 -1.56
CA ILE A 27 39.63 -0.18 -0.69
C ILE A 27 40.61 0.52 0.24
N THR A 28 40.71 1.84 0.13
CA THR A 28 41.54 2.65 1.01
C THR A 28 40.74 3.16 2.22
N PRO A 29 41.39 3.58 3.32
CA PRO A 29 40.71 4.25 4.43
C PRO A 29 39.90 5.49 4.01
N VAL A 30 40.30 6.16 2.92
CA VAL A 30 39.56 7.30 2.35
C VAL A 30 38.19 6.87 1.84
N HIS A 31 38.08 5.69 1.22
CA HIS A 31 36.80 5.14 0.76
C HIS A 31 35.87 4.81 1.94
N LEU A 32 36.40 4.25 3.03
CA LEU A 32 35.63 3.96 4.26
C LEU A 32 35.13 5.26 4.94
N SER A 33 35.97 6.30 4.97
CA SER A 33 35.58 7.62 5.48
C SER A 33 34.47 8.26 4.61
N LYS A 34 34.59 8.17 3.29
CA LYS A 34 33.54 8.62 2.35
C LYS A 34 32.22 7.89 2.58
N ALA A 35 32.25 6.56 2.72
CA ALA A 35 31.05 5.76 3.00
C ALA A 35 30.40 6.16 4.34
N THR A 36 31.22 6.46 5.36
CA THR A 36 30.76 6.95 6.67
C THR A 36 30.05 8.31 6.54
N GLN A 37 30.63 9.24 5.78
CA GLN A 37 30.02 10.54 5.50
C GLN A 37 28.69 10.41 4.76
N GLN A 38 28.63 9.55 3.73
CA GLN A 38 27.41 9.29 2.96
C GLN A 38 26.31 8.68 3.82
N ARG A 39 26.66 7.74 4.70
CA ARG A 39 25.74 7.15 5.68
C ARG A 39 25.19 8.21 6.64
N GLU A 40 26.03 9.11 7.15
CA GLU A 40 25.58 10.21 8.00
C GLU A 40 24.66 11.19 7.25
N ALA A 41 24.91 11.43 5.96
CA ALA A 41 24.00 12.22 5.12
C ALA A 41 22.59 11.60 5.05
N VAL A 42 22.49 10.27 4.87
CA VAL A 42 21.21 9.55 4.92
C VAL A 42 20.55 9.71 6.30
N ARG A 43 21.32 9.51 7.38
CA ARG A 43 20.84 9.64 8.77
C ARG A 43 20.29 11.04 9.08
N THR A 44 20.99 12.10 8.68
CA THR A 44 20.54 13.49 8.91
C THR A 44 19.25 13.82 8.15
N LEU A 45 19.07 13.28 6.94
CA LEU A 45 17.83 13.43 6.16
C LEU A 45 16.66 12.67 6.78
N LEU A 46 16.89 11.47 7.31
CA LEU A 46 15.89 10.72 8.06
C LEU A 46 15.47 11.45 9.34
N GLN A 47 16.42 11.99 10.11
CA GLN A 47 16.12 12.80 11.28
C GLN A 47 15.26 14.00 10.91
N ARG A 48 15.63 14.74 9.84
CA ARG A 48 14.85 15.89 9.36
C ARG A 48 13.44 15.49 8.92
N ASN A 49 13.28 14.33 8.28
CA ASN A 49 11.96 13.84 7.88
C ASN A 49 11.09 13.47 9.10
N HIS A 50 11.70 12.85 10.10
CA HIS A 50 11.07 12.53 11.37
C HIS A 50 10.63 13.79 12.11
N ASP A 51 11.51 14.79 12.22
CA ASP A 51 11.22 16.07 12.87
C ASP A 51 10.08 16.80 12.15
N ALA A 52 10.09 16.81 10.81
CA ALA A 52 9.03 17.39 9.98
C ALA A 52 7.68 16.67 10.12
N SER A 53 7.70 15.36 10.42
CA SER A 53 6.51 14.55 10.67
C SER A 53 5.94 14.78 12.07
N SER A 54 6.82 15.03 13.05
CA SER A 54 6.45 15.34 14.44
C SER A 54 5.96 16.77 14.62
N SER A 55 6.42 17.72 13.80
CA SER A 55 5.94 19.10 13.85
C SER A 55 4.53 19.18 13.27
N THR A 56 3.53 19.35 14.13
CA THR A 56 2.11 19.55 13.75
C THR A 56 1.88 20.85 12.97
N SER A 57 2.89 21.73 12.87
CA SER A 57 2.82 22.90 12.00
C SER A 57 2.60 22.43 10.57
N SER A 58 1.66 23.08 9.87
CA SER A 58 1.20 22.70 8.53
C SER A 58 2.33 22.81 7.50
N SER A 59 3.25 21.86 7.50
CA SER A 59 4.29 21.75 6.49
C SER A 59 3.60 21.52 5.15
N SER A 60 3.98 22.33 4.16
CA SER A 60 3.42 22.19 2.82
C SER A 60 3.90 20.86 2.24
N ALA A 61 3.03 20.12 1.54
CA ALA A 61 3.38 18.86 0.89
C ALA A 61 4.60 18.97 -0.07
N GLY A 62 4.95 20.19 -0.49
CA GLY A 62 6.17 20.46 -1.24
C GLY A 62 7.44 20.20 -0.43
N SER A 63 7.47 20.51 0.88
CA SER A 63 8.68 20.28 1.69
C SER A 63 8.97 18.79 1.85
N THR A 64 7.95 17.96 2.09
CA THR A 64 8.12 16.51 2.22
C THR A 64 8.62 15.88 0.92
N ALA A 65 8.10 16.30 -0.24
CA ALA A 65 8.59 15.82 -1.53
C ALA A 65 10.06 16.18 -1.78
N THR A 66 10.49 17.37 -1.37
CA THR A 66 11.91 17.76 -1.48
C THR A 66 12.83 16.99 -0.54
N ILE A 67 12.36 16.64 0.66
CA ILE A 67 13.13 15.82 1.61
C ILE A 67 13.27 14.40 1.06
N GLU A 68 12.19 13.79 0.57
CA GLU A 68 12.20 12.46 -0.03
C GLU A 68 13.09 12.40 -1.28
N ALA A 69 13.04 13.41 -2.15
CA ALA A 69 13.93 13.47 -3.32
C ALA A 69 15.41 13.56 -2.92
N LYS A 70 15.74 14.35 -1.89
CA LYS A 70 17.11 14.43 -1.35
C LYS A 70 17.54 13.12 -0.71
N LEU A 71 16.63 12.43 -0.01
CA LEU A 71 16.90 11.14 0.59
C LEU A 71 17.19 10.07 -0.47
N VAL A 72 16.38 10.00 -1.52
CA VAL A 72 16.62 9.09 -2.66
C VAL A 72 17.99 9.37 -3.28
N SER A 73 18.36 10.64 -3.48
CA SER A 73 19.68 11.00 -4.01
C SER A 73 20.83 10.59 -3.08
N ALA A 74 20.68 10.78 -1.76
CA ALA A 74 21.69 10.38 -0.79
C ALA A 74 21.86 8.85 -0.73
N LEU A 75 20.74 8.11 -0.84
CA LEU A 75 20.76 6.64 -0.91
C LEU A 75 21.42 6.13 -2.19
N GLU A 76 21.15 6.77 -3.33
CA GLU A 76 21.81 6.45 -4.61
C GLU A 76 23.32 6.69 -4.57
N GLU A 77 23.77 7.68 -3.79
CA GLU A 77 25.21 7.96 -3.60
C GLU A 77 25.89 6.97 -2.64
N TYR A 78 25.15 6.50 -1.64
CA TYR A 78 25.65 5.62 -0.58
C TYR A 78 25.63 4.13 -0.97
N LEU A 79 24.60 3.67 -1.67
CA LEU A 79 24.44 2.27 -2.09
C LEU A 79 25.68 1.67 -2.79
N PRO A 80 26.34 2.35 -3.76
CA PRO A 80 27.55 1.84 -4.39
C PRO A 80 28.68 1.58 -3.39
N SER A 81 28.88 2.52 -2.46
CA SER A 81 29.91 2.41 -1.41
C SER A 81 29.62 1.25 -0.46
N LEU A 82 28.35 1.09 -0.07
CA LEU A 82 27.93 0.00 0.80
C LEU A 82 28.07 -1.36 0.12
N ALA A 83 27.71 -1.46 -1.17
CA ALA A 83 27.89 -2.66 -1.98
C ALA A 83 29.38 -3.05 -2.07
N ALA A 84 30.26 -2.10 -2.36
CA ALA A 84 31.69 -2.38 -2.46
C ALA A 84 32.30 -2.84 -1.12
N ILE A 85 31.88 -2.24 0.01
CA ILE A 85 32.30 -2.70 1.34
C ILE A 85 31.79 -4.12 1.59
N PHE A 86 30.53 -4.40 1.27
CA PHE A 86 29.94 -5.72 1.46
C PHE A 86 30.63 -6.80 0.62
N ASP A 87 30.88 -6.54 -0.65
CA ASP A 87 31.59 -7.48 -1.52
C ASP A 87 33.04 -7.69 -1.05
N ALA A 88 33.73 -6.62 -0.63
CA ALA A 88 35.08 -6.73 -0.11
C ALA A 88 35.19 -7.48 1.23
N THR A 89 34.13 -7.47 2.05
CA THR A 89 34.06 -8.36 3.22
C THR A 89 33.83 -9.82 2.86
N LYS A 90 33.26 -10.11 1.68
CA LYS A 90 33.08 -11.49 1.19
C LYS A 90 34.34 -12.05 0.53
N THR A 91 35.17 -11.18 -0.05
CA THR A 91 36.45 -11.55 -0.68
C THR A 91 37.63 -11.51 0.29
N ASP A 92 37.38 -11.27 1.59
CA ASP A 92 38.40 -11.05 2.63
C ASP A 92 39.37 -9.89 2.33
N ASP A 93 38.97 -8.95 1.47
CA ASP A 93 39.71 -7.72 1.20
C ASP A 93 39.57 -6.70 2.35
N LEU A 94 38.55 -6.86 3.20
CA LEU A 94 38.35 -6.09 4.42
C LEU A 94 38.24 -7.04 5.63
N VAL A 95 39.11 -6.86 6.61
CA VAL A 95 39.06 -7.61 7.88
C VAL A 95 38.22 -6.84 8.89
N VAL A 96 37.25 -7.52 9.51
CA VAL A 96 36.42 -6.95 10.57
C VAL A 96 37.23 -6.90 11.87
N ARG A 97 37.58 -5.70 12.33
CA ARG A 97 38.35 -5.47 13.58
C ARG A 97 37.50 -5.73 14.84
N GLY A 98 36.20 -5.51 14.75
CA GLY A 98 35.26 -5.70 15.84
C GLY A 98 33.81 -5.60 15.36
N PRO A 99 32.83 -6.00 16.18
CA PRO A 99 31.42 -6.05 15.76
C PRO A 99 30.91 -4.63 15.51
N ALA A 100 30.70 -4.29 14.23
CA ALA A 100 29.95 -3.09 13.86
C ALA A 100 28.48 -3.35 14.20
N THR A 101 27.97 -2.71 15.24
CA THR A 101 26.55 -2.86 15.61
C THR A 101 25.71 -1.92 14.76
N PHE A 102 24.94 -2.46 13.83
CA PHE A 102 23.98 -1.71 13.03
C PHE A 102 22.60 -1.80 13.68
N ARG A 103 22.16 -0.71 14.30
CA ARG A 103 20.86 -0.63 14.96
C ARG A 103 19.87 0.08 14.05
N TRP A 104 18.94 -0.70 13.52
CA TRP A 104 17.78 -0.22 12.79
C TRP A 104 16.54 -0.34 13.67
N ALA A 105 15.74 0.71 13.67
CA ALA A 105 14.37 0.58 14.14
C ALA A 105 13.57 -0.22 13.10
N PRO A 106 12.69 -1.14 13.52
CA PRO A 106 11.86 -1.92 12.60
C PRO A 106 11.01 -0.97 11.73
N LEU A 107 11.22 -1.02 10.41
CA LEU A 107 10.55 -0.17 9.40
C LEU A 107 9.02 -0.27 9.42
N LEU A 108 8.47 -1.35 9.99
CA LEU A 108 7.04 -1.64 10.01
C LEU A 108 6.35 -1.42 11.35
N ASP A 109 7.10 -1.11 12.41
CA ASP A 109 6.54 -0.84 13.73
C ASP A 109 6.69 0.64 14.07
N PRO A 110 5.71 1.48 13.69
CA PRO A 110 5.72 2.90 14.03
C PRO A 110 5.42 3.14 15.51
N THR A 111 5.04 2.11 16.28
CA THR A 111 4.56 2.26 17.66
C THR A 111 5.62 1.98 18.71
N THR A 112 6.77 1.40 18.35
CA THR A 112 7.93 1.34 19.24
C THR A 112 8.70 2.67 19.20
N PRO A 113 8.51 3.59 20.17
CA PRO A 113 9.37 4.76 20.28
C PRO A 113 10.83 4.30 20.47
N SER A 114 11.75 5.01 19.81
CA SER A 114 13.20 5.09 20.07
C SER A 114 13.85 3.87 20.74
N PHE A 115 14.70 3.14 20.00
CA PHE A 115 15.64 2.09 20.46
C PHE A 115 15.43 1.63 21.91
N SER A 116 14.37 0.85 22.16
CA SER A 116 14.29 0.11 23.42
C SER A 116 15.56 -0.72 23.55
N SER A 117 16.11 -0.83 24.77
CA SER A 117 17.28 -1.68 25.06
C SER A 117 17.08 -3.15 24.66
N SER A 118 15.82 -3.55 24.40
CA SER A 118 15.43 -4.88 23.95
C SER A 118 15.37 -5.06 22.42
N SER A 119 15.60 -4.01 21.62
CA SER A 119 15.61 -4.18 20.17
C SER A 119 16.80 -5.07 19.79
N PRO A 120 16.59 -6.14 19.00
CA PRO A 120 17.68 -7.02 18.60
C PRO A 120 18.72 -6.19 17.84
N SER A 121 19.89 -6.03 18.44
CA SER A 121 21.02 -5.42 17.75
C SER A 121 21.59 -6.45 16.80
N PHE A 122 21.21 -6.36 15.53
CA PHE A 122 21.85 -7.16 14.49
C PHE A 122 23.22 -6.57 14.18
N SER A 123 24.29 -7.34 14.39
CA SER A 123 25.67 -6.86 14.24
C SER A 123 26.27 -7.13 12.86
N SER A 124 25.43 -7.23 11.82
CA SER A 124 25.91 -7.65 10.48
C SER A 124 25.76 -6.54 9.44
N LEU A 125 26.79 -6.42 8.60
CA LEU A 125 26.79 -5.55 7.41
C LEU A 125 25.69 -5.96 6.41
N SER A 126 25.37 -7.25 6.36
CA SER A 126 24.23 -7.79 5.60
C SER A 126 22.91 -7.13 6.03
N THR A 127 22.67 -6.99 7.33
CA THR A 127 21.47 -6.32 7.84
C THR A 127 21.44 -4.83 7.48
N GLU A 128 22.59 -4.16 7.43
CA GLU A 128 22.70 -2.78 6.94
C GLU A 128 22.28 -2.69 5.46
N VAL A 129 22.82 -3.57 4.60
CA VAL A 129 22.47 -3.63 3.16
C VAL A 129 20.97 -3.81 2.98
N GLU A 130 20.35 -4.77 3.67
CA GLU A 130 18.93 -5.06 3.53
C GLU A 130 18.06 -3.88 3.97
N ASN A 131 18.37 -3.26 5.11
CA ASN A 131 17.59 -2.14 5.60
C ASN A 131 17.75 -0.90 4.71
N ILE A 132 18.95 -0.65 4.18
CA ILE A 132 19.19 0.47 3.25
C ILE A 132 18.49 0.25 1.90
N VAL A 133 18.52 -0.97 1.35
CA VAL A 133 17.81 -1.31 0.10
C VAL A 133 16.30 -1.23 0.30
N LEU A 134 15.78 -1.70 1.44
CA LEU A 134 14.37 -1.57 1.77
C LEU A 134 13.97 -0.10 1.96
N LEU A 135 14.77 0.69 2.69
CA LEU A 135 14.56 2.12 2.85
C LEU A 135 14.55 2.83 1.49
N TYR A 136 15.43 2.45 0.58
CA TYR A 136 15.48 2.98 -0.77
C TYR A 136 14.22 2.67 -1.58
N ALA A 137 13.72 1.43 -1.53
CA ALA A 137 12.46 1.06 -2.17
C ALA A 137 11.28 1.87 -1.61
N LEU A 138 11.22 2.06 -0.29
CA LEU A 138 10.15 2.83 0.37
C LEU A 138 10.24 4.33 0.06
N ALA A 139 11.44 4.92 0.05
CA ALA A 139 11.66 6.31 -0.32
C ALA A 139 11.28 6.57 -1.79
N LEU A 140 11.65 5.67 -2.71
CA LEU A 140 11.22 5.73 -4.11
C LEU A 140 9.70 5.65 -4.25
N HIS A 141 9.05 4.78 -3.48
CA HIS A 141 7.59 4.65 -3.48
C HIS A 141 6.90 5.92 -2.96
N ASN A 142 7.36 6.44 -1.81
CA ASN A 142 6.86 7.68 -1.25
C ASN A 142 7.03 8.84 -2.24
N LEU A 143 8.20 8.94 -2.88
CA LEU A 143 8.46 9.94 -3.91
C LEU A 143 7.53 9.79 -5.11
N SER A 144 7.28 8.55 -5.58
CA SER A 144 6.32 8.26 -6.66
C SER A 144 4.90 8.74 -6.32
N ILE A 145 4.44 8.47 -5.09
CA ILE A 145 3.13 8.92 -4.60
C ILE A 145 3.10 10.45 -4.50
N LEU A 146 4.09 11.07 -3.87
CA LEU A 146 4.15 12.52 -3.70
C LEU A 146 4.20 13.24 -5.04
N HIS A 147 4.95 12.71 -6.01
CA HIS A 147 4.98 13.24 -7.36
C HIS A 147 3.63 13.08 -8.07
N THR A 148 2.96 11.93 -7.91
CA THR A 148 1.60 11.72 -8.44
C THR A 148 0.60 12.70 -7.82
N LEU A 149 0.69 12.94 -6.52
CA LEU A 149 -0.18 13.88 -5.80
C LEU A 149 0.12 15.34 -6.16
N SER A 150 1.35 15.66 -6.60
CA SER A 150 1.75 17.02 -7.03
C SER A 150 0.96 17.54 -8.24
N ALA A 151 0.34 16.65 -9.02
CA ALA A 151 -0.63 17.02 -10.05
C ALA A 151 -1.85 17.79 -9.49
N GLY A 152 -2.07 17.72 -8.18
CA GLY A 152 -3.08 18.48 -7.44
C GLY A 152 -4.43 17.76 -7.34
N PRO A 153 -5.27 18.13 -6.36
CA PRO A 153 -6.58 17.50 -6.15
C PRO A 153 -7.59 17.90 -7.23
N THR A 154 -7.41 19.06 -7.85
CA THR A 154 -8.32 19.56 -8.91
C THR A 154 -8.13 18.85 -10.23
N TYR A 155 -7.02 18.12 -10.42
CA TYR A 155 -6.71 17.42 -11.66
C TYR A 155 -7.81 16.42 -12.05
N ASP A 156 -8.34 15.69 -11.08
CA ASP A 156 -9.30 14.61 -11.35
C ASP A 156 -10.72 15.15 -11.63
N PHE A 157 -11.07 16.30 -11.06
CA PHE A 157 -12.45 16.77 -10.99
C PHE A 157 -12.72 18.10 -11.68
N SER A 158 -11.68 18.83 -12.11
CA SER A 158 -11.88 20.14 -12.72
C SER A 158 -12.26 20.02 -14.20
N PRO A 159 -13.52 20.32 -14.59
CA PRO A 159 -13.89 20.37 -16.00
C PRO A 159 -13.29 21.58 -16.71
N THR A 160 -12.92 22.63 -15.97
CA THR A 160 -12.40 23.88 -16.52
C THR A 160 -10.89 23.86 -16.74
N LEU A 161 -10.21 22.74 -16.45
CA LEU A 161 -8.76 22.63 -16.64
C LEU A 161 -8.46 22.58 -18.15
N PRO A 162 -7.65 23.52 -18.69
CA PRO A 162 -7.25 23.49 -20.10
C PRO A 162 -6.57 22.17 -20.47
N ASP A 163 -6.78 21.70 -21.71
CA ASP A 163 -6.20 20.44 -22.18
C ASP A 163 -4.66 20.43 -22.10
N GLY A 164 -4.01 21.57 -22.28
CA GLY A 164 -2.56 21.74 -22.10
C GLY A 164 -2.11 21.44 -20.67
N ASP A 165 -2.78 22.04 -19.69
CA ASP A 165 -2.51 21.82 -18.26
C ASP A 165 -2.81 20.39 -17.84
N ARG A 166 -3.87 19.80 -18.39
CA ARG A 166 -4.21 18.39 -18.16
C ARG A 166 -3.10 17.48 -18.66
N LYS A 167 -2.65 17.64 -19.91
CA LYS A 167 -1.53 16.87 -20.47
C LYS A 167 -0.25 17.04 -19.65
N ALA A 168 0.03 18.25 -19.15
CA ALA A 168 1.16 18.49 -18.27
C ALA A 168 1.05 17.69 -16.96
N ARG A 169 -0.15 17.67 -16.35
CA ARG A 169 -0.42 16.89 -15.13
C ARG A 169 -0.43 15.38 -15.39
N ASP A 170 -0.95 14.92 -16.52
CA ASP A 170 -0.83 13.52 -16.97
C ASP A 170 0.64 13.11 -17.05
N ALA A 171 1.49 13.97 -17.63
CA ALA A 171 2.92 13.72 -17.75
C ALA A 171 3.59 13.63 -16.37
N ILE A 172 3.17 14.45 -15.40
CA ILE A 172 3.64 14.38 -14.01
C ILE A 172 3.25 13.05 -13.37
N VAL A 173 1.99 12.62 -13.49
CA VAL A 173 1.52 11.34 -12.93
C VAL A 173 2.20 10.15 -13.60
N LYS A 174 2.30 10.15 -14.93
CA LYS A 174 2.98 9.10 -15.71
C LYS A 174 4.45 9.01 -15.35
N ARG A 175 5.16 10.14 -15.25
CA ARG A 175 6.56 10.18 -14.81
C ARG A 175 6.68 9.60 -13.40
N GLY A 176 5.83 10.06 -12.47
CA GLY A 176 5.70 9.56 -11.10
C GLY A 176 5.70 8.04 -11.00
N ALA A 177 4.77 7.44 -11.73
CA ALA A 177 4.55 6.00 -11.77
C ALA A 177 5.67 5.25 -12.48
N ALA A 178 6.03 5.70 -13.69
CA ALA A 178 6.93 4.97 -14.59
C ALA A 178 8.39 5.03 -14.14
N SER A 179 8.86 6.16 -13.58
CA SER A 179 10.25 6.28 -13.12
C SER A 179 10.42 5.70 -11.72
N TRP A 180 9.90 6.37 -10.70
CA TRP A 180 10.18 6.00 -9.31
C TRP A 180 9.36 4.79 -8.84
N GLY A 181 8.10 4.67 -9.31
CA GLY A 181 7.23 3.54 -8.95
C GLY A 181 7.77 2.20 -9.47
N THR A 182 8.08 2.12 -10.75
CA THR A 182 8.69 0.93 -11.36
C THR A 182 10.06 0.61 -10.74
N LYS A 183 10.90 1.62 -10.50
CA LYS A 183 12.19 1.44 -9.83
C LYS A 183 12.03 0.86 -8.42
N ALA A 184 11.07 1.35 -7.63
CA ALA A 184 10.78 0.82 -6.30
C ALA A 184 10.40 -0.68 -6.35
N ILE A 185 9.57 -1.07 -7.32
CA ILE A 185 9.17 -2.47 -7.52
C ILE A 185 10.38 -3.34 -7.85
N HIS A 186 11.25 -2.88 -8.77
CA HIS A 186 12.43 -3.64 -9.15
C HIS A 186 13.42 -3.80 -7.98
N VAL A 187 13.64 -2.75 -7.19
CA VAL A 187 14.47 -2.81 -5.97
C VAL A 187 13.89 -3.80 -4.96
N ALA A 188 12.58 -3.77 -4.72
CA ALA A 188 11.95 -4.70 -3.79
C ALA A 188 11.95 -6.16 -4.28
N ARG A 189 11.78 -6.38 -5.59
CA ARG A 189 11.93 -7.71 -6.20
C ARG A 189 13.36 -8.22 -6.10
N TRP A 190 14.35 -7.36 -6.33
CA TRP A 190 15.76 -7.70 -6.12
C TRP A 190 16.01 -8.12 -4.67
N LEU A 191 15.44 -7.41 -3.69
CA LEU A 191 15.54 -7.79 -2.28
C LEU A 191 14.91 -9.16 -2.01
N CYS A 192 13.80 -9.50 -2.67
CA CYS A 192 13.16 -10.81 -2.54
C CYS A 192 14.05 -11.94 -3.10
N THR A 193 14.68 -11.74 -4.25
CA THR A 193 15.51 -12.76 -4.91
C THR A 193 16.86 -12.96 -4.21
N HIS A 194 17.43 -11.88 -3.67
CA HIS A 194 18.75 -11.91 -3.02
C HIS A 194 18.67 -12.04 -1.50
N ALA A 195 17.47 -12.10 -0.91
CA ALA A 195 17.30 -12.30 0.53
C ALA A 195 18.11 -13.50 1.02
N ASP A 196 18.12 -14.60 0.26
CA ASP A 196 18.83 -15.82 0.65
C ASP A 196 20.35 -15.67 0.59
N ASP A 197 20.89 -14.95 -0.37
CA ASP A 197 22.35 -14.75 -0.47
C ASP A 197 22.83 -13.79 0.62
N VAL A 198 22.03 -12.77 0.90
CA VAL A 198 22.33 -11.77 1.94
C VAL A 198 22.22 -12.41 3.32
N VAL A 199 21.27 -13.33 3.50
CA VAL A 199 21.09 -14.13 4.71
C VAL A 199 22.11 -15.26 4.83
N ARG A 200 22.45 -16.01 3.77
CA ARG A 200 23.42 -17.12 3.87
C ARG A 200 24.83 -16.61 4.17
N GLY A 201 25.16 -15.41 3.66
CA GLY A 201 26.36 -14.68 4.10
C GLY A 201 26.41 -14.40 5.60
N TRP A 202 25.26 -14.43 6.29
CA TRP A 202 25.17 -14.30 7.75
C TRP A 202 25.65 -15.56 8.48
N ASN A 203 25.28 -16.76 8.00
CA ASN A 203 25.59 -18.02 8.68
C ASN A 203 26.94 -18.63 8.26
N GLY A 204 27.42 -18.31 7.06
CA GLY A 204 28.69 -18.83 6.54
C GLY A 204 29.95 -18.27 7.22
N GLY A 205 29.82 -17.19 8.00
CA GLY A 205 30.93 -16.60 8.78
C GLY A 205 31.27 -17.37 10.06
N GLY A 206 30.63 -18.51 10.33
CA GLY A 206 30.97 -19.43 11.42
C GLY A 206 32.26 -20.23 11.18
N VAL A 207 33.13 -19.78 10.28
CA VAL A 207 34.46 -20.35 10.07
C VAL A 207 35.39 -19.73 11.13
N ASP A 208 35.82 -20.61 12.04
CA ASP A 208 36.97 -20.49 12.95
C ASP A 208 36.77 -19.91 14.36
N GLY A 209 35.51 -19.86 14.80
CA GLY A 209 35.15 -19.94 16.22
C GLY A 209 35.36 -21.34 16.84
N GLN A 210 36.28 -22.17 16.32
CA GLN A 210 36.84 -23.33 17.02
C GLN A 210 37.78 -22.91 18.18
N GLY A 211 37.71 -21.66 18.61
CA GLY A 211 38.32 -21.16 19.84
C GLY A 211 37.72 -21.85 21.06
N ALA A 212 38.30 -23.00 21.38
CA ALA A 212 38.17 -23.70 22.64
C ALA A 212 36.71 -23.89 23.11
N ARG A 213 36.07 -24.97 22.64
CA ARG A 213 35.35 -25.79 23.63
C ARG A 213 36.38 -26.03 24.74
N PRO A 214 36.19 -25.49 25.97
CA PRO A 214 37.12 -25.77 27.05
C PRO A 214 37.22 -27.28 27.08
N ALA A 215 38.44 -27.81 27.00
CA ALA A 215 38.70 -29.23 27.10
C ALA A 215 37.99 -29.70 28.38
N ARG A 216 36.76 -30.23 28.23
CA ARG A 216 36.05 -30.90 29.29
C ARG A 216 36.93 -32.09 29.54
N GLY A 217 37.74 -31.96 30.59
CA GLY A 217 38.66 -32.98 31.03
C GLY A 217 37.95 -34.31 30.95
N SER A 218 38.56 -35.20 30.17
CA SER A 218 38.26 -36.62 30.14
C SER A 218 38.17 -37.11 31.58
N VAL A 219 36.95 -37.23 32.09
CA VAL A 219 36.66 -38.02 33.29
C VAL A 219 35.99 -39.26 32.75
N ASP A 220 36.79 -40.32 32.69
CA ASP A 220 36.35 -41.67 32.36
C ASP A 220 35.16 -42.04 33.26
N GLY A 221 34.00 -42.21 32.64
CA GLY A 221 32.75 -42.48 33.33
C GLY A 221 31.68 -42.94 32.36
N GLN A 222 31.77 -44.20 31.94
CA GLN A 222 30.75 -44.92 31.17
C GLN A 222 29.34 -44.68 31.72
N GLY A 223 28.45 -44.22 30.84
CA GLY A 223 27.03 -44.04 31.12
C GLY A 223 26.29 -43.48 29.92
N ALA A 224 26.27 -44.25 28.83
CA ALA A 224 25.64 -43.90 27.56
C ALA A 224 24.18 -43.48 27.71
N ARG A 225 23.91 -42.21 27.40
CA ARG A 225 22.65 -41.70 26.87
C ARG A 225 23.03 -40.60 25.90
N GLU A 226 23.28 -40.98 24.66
CA GLU A 226 23.20 -40.08 23.50
C GLU A 226 21.79 -39.49 23.53
N GLY A 227 21.68 -38.23 23.94
CA GLY A 227 20.45 -37.45 23.90
C GLY A 227 20.45 -36.64 22.61
N ASP A 228 19.48 -36.92 21.75
CA ASP A 228 19.18 -36.26 20.47
C ASP A 228 18.69 -34.80 20.66
N ASP A 229 19.38 -33.98 21.46
CA ASP A 229 18.92 -32.62 21.82
C ASP A 229 19.51 -31.50 20.92
N ASP A 230 20.29 -31.84 19.88
CA ASP A 230 21.00 -30.84 19.04
C ASP A 230 20.18 -30.32 17.82
N ASP A 231 18.95 -30.81 17.59
CA ASP A 231 18.15 -30.46 16.38
C ASP A 231 17.24 -29.21 16.52
N GLU A 232 17.05 -28.62 17.72
CA GLU A 232 16.03 -27.57 17.92
C GLU A 232 16.44 -26.14 17.47
N ASP A 233 17.73 -25.82 17.40
CA ASP A 233 18.19 -24.45 17.12
C ASP A 233 18.17 -24.07 15.62
N GLU A 234 18.27 -25.04 14.71
CA GLU A 234 18.28 -24.81 13.26
C GLU A 234 16.90 -24.31 12.74
N ASP A 235 15.83 -24.80 13.35
CA ASP A 235 14.44 -24.49 12.96
C ASP A 235 14.05 -23.02 13.24
N VAL A 236 14.58 -22.41 14.30
CA VAL A 236 14.26 -21.03 14.67
C VAL A 236 14.79 -20.04 13.63
N GLY A 237 16.00 -20.29 13.13
CA GLY A 237 16.61 -19.50 12.05
C GLY A 237 15.79 -19.60 10.76
N ALA A 238 15.46 -20.82 10.33
CA ALA A 238 14.69 -21.06 9.11
C ALA A 238 13.31 -20.37 9.14
N ALA A 239 12.62 -20.39 10.28
CA ALA A 239 11.34 -19.70 10.46
C ALA A 239 11.47 -18.17 10.34
N ALA A 240 12.48 -17.56 10.99
CA ALA A 240 12.71 -16.12 10.93
C ALA A 240 12.99 -15.65 9.49
N LEU A 241 13.75 -16.43 8.73
CA LEU A 241 14.07 -16.16 7.33
C LEU A 241 12.85 -16.30 6.42
N THR A 242 12.08 -17.38 6.60
CA THR A 242 10.83 -17.60 5.87
C THR A 242 9.86 -16.44 6.10
N ARG A 243 9.71 -16.02 7.36
CA ARG A 243 8.90 -14.86 7.73
C ARG A 243 9.36 -13.59 7.03
N ARG A 244 10.66 -13.32 7.05
CA ARG A 244 11.26 -12.14 6.43
C ARG A 244 11.03 -12.12 4.92
N ARG A 245 11.23 -13.25 4.25
CA ARG A 245 10.97 -13.40 2.80
C ARG A 245 9.52 -13.07 2.45
N ARG A 246 8.57 -13.59 3.23
CA ARG A 246 7.14 -13.31 3.03
C ARG A 246 6.80 -11.83 3.23
N LEU A 247 7.41 -11.16 4.22
CA LEU A 247 7.26 -9.71 4.37
C LEU A 247 7.75 -8.98 3.12
N TRP A 248 8.92 -9.34 2.59
CA TRP A 248 9.50 -8.71 1.40
C TRP A 248 8.65 -8.95 0.17
N HIS A 249 8.10 -10.16 0.01
CA HIS A 249 7.19 -10.46 -1.08
C HIS A 249 5.90 -9.63 -0.97
N GLY A 250 5.28 -9.58 0.21
CA GLY A 250 4.10 -8.75 0.46
C GLY A 250 4.35 -7.27 0.18
N PHE A 251 5.55 -6.76 0.50
CA PHE A 251 5.96 -5.41 0.13
C PHE A 251 6.12 -5.23 -1.37
N ALA A 252 6.85 -6.11 -2.04
CA ALA A 252 7.06 -6.02 -3.48
C ALA A 252 5.71 -5.97 -4.22
N THR A 253 4.77 -6.84 -3.84
CA THR A 253 3.40 -6.86 -4.36
C THR A 253 2.67 -5.55 -4.04
N LEU A 254 2.73 -5.06 -2.81
CA LEU A 254 2.11 -3.79 -2.42
C LEU A 254 2.65 -2.59 -3.21
N LEU A 255 3.94 -2.56 -3.55
CA LEU A 255 4.54 -1.47 -4.30
C LEU A 255 3.99 -1.36 -5.73
N GLU A 256 3.45 -2.45 -6.30
CA GLU A 256 2.76 -2.47 -7.60
C GLU A 256 1.46 -1.63 -7.60
N LEU A 257 0.89 -1.40 -6.42
CA LEU A 257 -0.36 -0.66 -6.27
C LEU A 257 -0.22 0.81 -6.67
N ALA A 258 0.89 1.47 -6.36
CA ALA A 258 1.08 2.89 -6.68
C ALA A 258 1.06 3.20 -8.18
N PRO A 259 1.88 2.55 -9.04
CA PRO A 259 1.83 2.80 -10.48
C PRO A 259 0.49 2.35 -11.10
N THR A 260 -0.12 1.28 -10.60
CA THR A 260 -1.46 0.85 -11.03
C THR A 260 -2.51 1.93 -10.76
N LEU A 261 -2.54 2.48 -9.54
CA LEU A 261 -3.46 3.55 -9.17
C LEU A 261 -3.17 4.87 -9.93
N ALA A 262 -1.91 5.18 -10.18
CA ALA A 262 -1.51 6.35 -10.95
C ALA A 262 -1.97 6.22 -12.43
N MET A 263 -1.82 5.05 -13.03
CA MET A 263 -2.33 4.76 -14.37
C MET A 263 -3.86 4.88 -14.41
N LEU A 264 -4.56 4.26 -13.46
CA LEU A 264 -6.02 4.36 -13.34
C LEU A 264 -6.47 5.82 -13.18
N ARG A 265 -5.73 6.63 -12.43
CA ARG A 265 -6.00 8.06 -12.26
C ARG A 265 -5.90 8.81 -13.59
N VAL A 266 -4.85 8.58 -14.37
CA VAL A 266 -4.70 9.18 -15.71
C VAL A 266 -5.85 8.77 -16.61
N LEU A 267 -6.15 7.46 -16.67
CA LEU A 267 -7.19 6.92 -17.53
C LEU A 267 -8.59 7.42 -17.16
N THR A 268 -8.87 7.70 -15.89
CA THR A 268 -10.18 8.14 -15.40
C THR A 268 -10.34 9.65 -15.31
N SER A 269 -9.24 10.42 -15.39
CA SER A 269 -9.26 11.89 -15.25
C SER A 269 -10.22 12.58 -16.24
N ALA A 270 -10.27 12.11 -17.49
CA ALA A 270 -11.16 12.63 -18.51
C ALA A 270 -12.63 12.37 -18.17
N ALA A 271 -13.01 11.13 -17.83
CA ALA A 271 -14.38 10.82 -17.42
C ALA A 271 -14.79 11.56 -16.16
N ASN A 272 -13.92 11.61 -15.15
CA ASN A 272 -14.23 12.27 -13.88
C ASN A 272 -14.49 13.76 -14.05
N SER A 273 -13.68 14.43 -14.88
CA SER A 273 -13.92 15.84 -15.20
C SER A 273 -15.23 16.07 -15.97
N HIS A 274 -15.62 15.17 -16.87
CA HIS A 274 -16.89 15.29 -17.59
C HIS A 274 -18.10 14.99 -16.67
N ALA A 275 -17.97 14.03 -15.77
CA ALA A 275 -19.01 13.73 -14.78
C ALA A 275 -19.23 14.94 -13.84
N ALA A 276 -18.16 15.66 -13.49
CA ALA A 276 -18.25 16.86 -12.67
C ALA A 276 -19.00 18.02 -13.36
N SER A 277 -18.88 18.18 -14.69
CA SER A 277 -19.55 19.27 -15.42
C SER A 277 -21.04 19.06 -15.64
N THR A 278 -21.50 17.81 -15.73
CA THR A 278 -22.87 17.49 -16.16
C THR A 278 -23.90 17.46 -15.04
N GLY A 279 -23.45 17.46 -13.77
CA GLY A 279 -24.24 17.79 -12.57
C GLY A 279 -25.44 16.91 -12.22
N THR A 280 -26.08 16.20 -13.16
CA THR A 280 -27.39 15.56 -12.93
C THR A 280 -27.79 14.42 -13.88
N ARG A 281 -27.02 14.06 -14.91
CA ARG A 281 -27.27 12.84 -15.70
C ARG A 281 -25.96 12.11 -15.90
N PRO A 282 -25.90 10.78 -15.73
CA PRO A 282 -24.74 10.01 -16.15
C PRO A 282 -24.59 10.19 -17.66
N PRO A 283 -23.64 11.00 -18.13
CA PRO A 283 -23.49 11.22 -19.55
C PRO A 283 -22.91 9.94 -20.18
N PRO A 284 -23.11 9.72 -21.49
CA PRO A 284 -22.22 8.82 -22.22
C PRO A 284 -20.77 9.26 -21.95
N LEU A 285 -19.86 8.29 -21.81
CA LEU A 285 -18.44 8.60 -21.63
C LEU A 285 -17.96 9.51 -22.77
N PRO A 286 -17.08 10.50 -22.50
CA PRO A 286 -16.54 11.35 -23.56
C PRO A 286 -15.91 10.51 -24.67
N PRO A 287 -16.04 10.92 -25.95
CA PRO A 287 -15.33 10.28 -27.04
C PRO A 287 -13.82 10.33 -26.75
N GLY A 288 -13.16 9.15 -26.71
CA GLY A 288 -11.74 9.02 -26.40
C GLY A 288 -11.42 8.54 -24.98
N HIS A 289 -12.41 8.28 -24.13
CA HIS A 289 -12.17 7.58 -22.87
C HIS A 289 -11.83 6.11 -23.08
N ALA A 290 -11.06 5.51 -22.18
CA ALA A 290 -10.89 4.06 -22.15
C ALA A 290 -12.26 3.36 -21.98
N SER A 291 -12.46 2.24 -22.67
CA SER A 291 -13.72 1.50 -22.59
C SER A 291 -14.02 1.09 -21.14
N PRO A 292 -15.29 1.14 -20.69
CA PRO A 292 -15.63 0.76 -19.32
C PRO A 292 -15.22 -0.67 -18.99
N GLY A 293 -15.27 -1.60 -19.95
CA GLY A 293 -14.78 -2.96 -19.75
C GLY A 293 -13.28 -3.06 -19.50
N LEU A 294 -12.45 -2.23 -20.15
CA LEU A 294 -11.01 -2.17 -19.88
C LEU A 294 -10.75 -1.60 -18.48
N LEU A 295 -11.45 -0.51 -18.12
CA LEU A 295 -11.33 0.07 -16.78
C LEU A 295 -11.73 -0.92 -15.70
N ALA A 296 -12.84 -1.63 -15.89
CA ALA A 296 -13.27 -2.68 -14.95
C ALA A 296 -12.16 -3.70 -14.71
N LYS A 297 -11.52 -4.21 -15.76
CA LYS A 297 -10.39 -5.15 -15.66
C LYS A 297 -9.20 -4.54 -14.91
N LEU A 298 -8.81 -3.31 -15.25
CA LEU A 298 -7.71 -2.63 -14.56
C LEU A 298 -8.03 -2.37 -13.07
N PHE A 299 -9.28 -2.07 -12.73
CA PHE A 299 -9.71 -1.93 -11.34
C PHE A 299 -9.82 -3.26 -10.59
N LEU A 300 -9.95 -4.40 -11.28
CA LEU A 300 -9.88 -5.73 -10.68
C LEU A 300 -8.45 -6.14 -10.32
N GLU A 301 -7.43 -5.55 -10.94
CA GLU A 301 -6.02 -5.76 -10.53
C GLU A 301 -5.75 -5.18 -9.14
N VAL A 302 -6.40 -4.07 -8.78
CA VAL A 302 -6.25 -3.42 -7.46
C VAL A 302 -6.57 -4.37 -6.29
N PRO A 303 -7.74 -5.02 -6.21
CA PRO A 303 -8.02 -6.00 -5.16
C PRO A 303 -7.14 -7.23 -5.28
N ARG A 304 -6.78 -7.70 -6.48
CA ARG A 304 -5.86 -8.83 -6.64
C ARG A 304 -4.53 -8.56 -5.94
N ILE A 305 -3.90 -7.43 -6.26
CA ILE A 305 -2.62 -7.00 -5.67
C ILE A 305 -2.78 -6.79 -4.16
N ALA A 306 -3.86 -6.14 -3.71
CA ALA A 306 -4.06 -5.84 -2.30
C ALA A 306 -4.33 -7.09 -1.45
N ASP A 307 -5.14 -8.03 -1.94
CA ASP A 307 -5.45 -9.29 -1.27
C ASP A 307 -4.23 -10.24 -1.26
N GLU A 308 -3.44 -10.26 -2.33
CA GLU A 308 -2.17 -11.00 -2.39
C GLU A 308 -1.13 -10.46 -1.39
N ALA A 309 -0.90 -9.15 -1.39
CA ALA A 309 -0.01 -8.51 -0.42
C ALA A 309 -0.48 -8.77 1.02
N LYS A 310 -1.80 -8.67 1.27
CA LYS A 310 -2.40 -8.97 2.57
C LYS A 310 -2.15 -10.43 2.99
N ALA A 311 -2.35 -11.39 2.08
CA ALA A 311 -2.13 -12.80 2.36
C ALA A 311 -0.68 -13.09 2.75
N GLU A 312 0.29 -12.46 2.10
CA GLU A 312 1.71 -12.59 2.44
C GLU A 312 2.05 -11.99 3.80
N PHE A 313 1.51 -10.81 4.13
CA PHE A 313 1.67 -10.22 5.46
C PHE A 313 1.06 -11.11 6.55
N GLU A 314 -0.13 -11.68 6.32
CA GLU A 314 -0.74 -12.63 7.25
C GLU A 314 0.07 -13.92 7.39
N ALA A 315 0.57 -14.47 6.29
CA ALA A 315 1.42 -15.65 6.31
C ALA A 315 2.71 -15.37 7.09
N ALA A 316 3.35 -14.21 6.89
CA ALA A 316 4.51 -13.80 7.66
C ALA A 316 4.21 -13.65 9.17
N MET A 317 3.02 -13.18 9.53
CA MET A 317 2.61 -13.10 10.93
C MET A 317 2.34 -14.47 11.57
N ARG A 318 1.93 -15.48 10.78
CA ARG A 318 1.70 -16.86 11.28
C ARG A 318 2.98 -17.66 11.54
N VAL A 319 4.11 -17.30 10.92
CA VAL A 319 5.40 -18.00 11.08
C VAL A 319 6.08 -17.67 12.44
N LEU A 320 5.44 -16.92 13.33
CA LEU A 320 6.00 -16.67 14.65
C LEU A 320 6.23 -17.98 15.40
N PRO A 321 7.46 -18.23 15.91
CA PRO A 321 7.71 -19.41 16.72
C PRO A 321 6.75 -19.37 17.89
N SER A 322 5.89 -20.38 17.96
CA SER A 322 5.02 -20.63 19.09
C SER A 322 5.93 -20.92 20.27
N SER A 323 6.38 -19.87 20.98
CA SER A 323 7.23 -20.00 22.16
C SER A 323 6.51 -20.67 23.34
N SER A 324 5.29 -21.20 23.11
CA SER A 324 4.58 -22.06 24.05
C SER A 324 5.10 -23.51 24.00
N GLY A 325 6.42 -23.69 23.90
CA GLY A 325 7.12 -24.83 24.48
C GLY A 325 6.97 -24.77 26.00
N GLY A 326 5.72 -24.76 26.47
CA GLY A 326 5.37 -25.02 27.85
C GLY A 326 5.85 -26.43 28.08
N ARG A 327 7.02 -26.52 28.73
CA ARG A 327 7.55 -27.72 29.35
C ARG A 327 6.35 -28.51 29.84
N LYS A 328 6.06 -29.61 29.16
CA LYS A 328 5.19 -30.64 29.67
C LYS A 328 5.99 -31.25 30.81
N GLY A 329 6.08 -30.50 31.91
CA GLY A 329 6.54 -31.00 33.18
C GLY A 329 5.61 -32.15 33.46
N GLU A 330 6.13 -33.35 33.25
CA GLU A 330 5.66 -34.54 33.93
C GLU A 330 5.72 -34.25 35.43
N ASP A 331 4.67 -33.61 35.95
CA ASP A 331 4.25 -33.84 37.33
C ASP A 331 3.71 -35.26 37.39
N GLY A 332 4.62 -36.22 37.29
CA GLY A 332 4.49 -37.55 37.87
C GLY A 332 4.48 -37.47 39.39
N ILE A 333 3.60 -36.67 40.02
CA ILE A 333 3.28 -36.74 41.46
C ILE A 333 1.77 -36.41 41.72
N SER A 334 0.86 -36.77 40.81
CA SER A 334 -0.59 -36.79 41.14
C SER A 334 -1.24 -38.14 40.89
N GLY A 335 -0.48 -39.19 41.18
CA GLY A 335 -0.94 -40.56 41.23
C GLY A 335 -1.21 -41.07 42.65
N ARG A 336 -1.82 -40.30 43.58
CA ARG A 336 -2.33 -40.92 44.84
C ARG A 336 -3.24 -40.08 45.77
N LEU A 337 -4.29 -39.41 45.28
CA LEU A 337 -5.37 -39.00 46.21
C LEU A 337 -6.75 -38.87 45.54
N LYS A 338 -7.24 -39.99 44.96
CA LYS A 338 -8.66 -40.19 44.66
C LYS A 338 -9.14 -41.48 45.32
N ARG A 339 -9.29 -41.42 46.63
CA ARG A 339 -10.18 -42.31 47.38
C ARG A 339 -10.52 -41.62 48.68
N LEU A 340 -11.59 -40.83 48.65
CA LEU A 340 -12.58 -40.64 49.71
C LEU A 340 -13.62 -39.70 49.12
N GLY A 341 -14.81 -40.25 48.85
CA GLY A 341 -15.97 -39.46 48.47
C GLY A 341 -16.41 -38.57 49.64
N LEU A 342 -17.10 -37.49 49.28
CA LEU A 342 -17.87 -36.49 50.05
C LEU A 342 -17.68 -35.19 49.23
N GLY A 343 -18.55 -34.80 48.30
CA GLY A 343 -19.90 -34.33 48.56
C GLY A 343 -19.86 -32.95 49.21
N ARG A 344 -19.90 -31.85 48.44
CA ARG A 344 -20.64 -30.63 48.81
C ARG A 344 -20.67 -29.56 47.72
N ASN A 345 -21.88 -29.07 47.48
CA ASN A 345 -22.17 -27.79 46.85
C ASN A 345 -21.43 -26.66 47.60
N GLY A 346 -20.78 -25.78 46.84
CA GLY A 346 -20.10 -24.61 47.37
C GLY A 346 -19.82 -23.59 46.27
N SER A 347 -20.78 -22.69 46.08
CA SER A 347 -20.60 -21.39 45.45
C SER A 347 -19.38 -20.67 46.05
N GLY A 348 -18.43 -20.28 45.22
CA GLY A 348 -17.32 -19.44 45.67
C GLY A 348 -16.16 -19.41 44.69
N ALA A 349 -15.91 -18.22 44.14
CA ALA A 349 -14.61 -17.77 43.66
C ALA A 349 -13.90 -18.69 42.64
N ALA A 350 -14.40 -18.71 41.40
CA ALA A 350 -13.56 -19.11 40.27
C ALA A 350 -12.67 -17.91 39.88
N ALA A 351 -11.38 -18.14 40.06
CA ALA A 351 -10.28 -17.21 39.83
C ALA A 351 -10.34 -16.56 38.43
N SER A 352 -10.20 -15.24 38.44
CA SER A 352 -9.71 -14.43 37.34
C SER A 352 -8.29 -14.88 36.98
N ILE A 353 -8.16 -15.90 36.13
CA ILE A 353 -6.94 -16.11 35.36
C ILE A 353 -6.93 -14.98 34.35
N ALA A 354 -6.23 -13.91 34.73
CA ALA A 354 -5.94 -12.79 33.85
C ALA A 354 -5.35 -13.34 32.55
N SER A 355 -6.09 -13.12 31.47
CA SER A 355 -5.57 -13.12 30.11
C SER A 355 -4.52 -12.02 30.05
N SER A 356 -3.29 -12.33 30.46
CA SER A 356 -2.13 -11.48 30.25
C SER A 356 -1.88 -11.41 28.75
N SER A 357 -2.54 -10.44 28.12
CA SER A 357 -2.35 -9.97 26.74
C SER A 357 -0.99 -9.27 26.56
N SER A 358 0.01 -9.70 27.33
CA SER A 358 1.33 -9.09 27.40
C SER A 358 2.13 -9.40 26.12
N SER A 359 2.39 -8.33 25.38
CA SER A 359 3.60 -8.09 24.60
C SER A 359 3.89 -8.96 23.37
N SER A 360 2.87 -9.47 22.66
CA SER A 360 3.05 -9.83 21.25
C SER A 360 3.02 -8.59 20.31
N SER A 361 3.35 -7.42 20.84
CA SER A 361 3.39 -6.13 20.14
C SER A 361 4.46 -6.08 19.06
N SER A 362 5.45 -6.98 19.11
CA SER A 362 6.73 -6.84 18.45
C SER A 362 6.74 -6.78 16.92
N LEU A 363 5.66 -7.10 16.18
CA LEU A 363 5.64 -7.02 14.71
C LEU A 363 4.21 -7.11 14.15
N ARG A 364 3.28 -6.32 14.71
CA ARG A 364 2.03 -6.09 14.00
C ARG A 364 2.38 -5.21 12.81
N VAL A 365 2.53 -5.81 11.61
CA VAL A 365 2.39 -5.09 10.34
C VAL A 365 1.27 -4.08 10.57
N SER A 366 1.60 -2.78 10.51
CA SER A 366 0.77 -1.78 11.18
C SER A 366 -0.70 -2.05 10.88
N GLN A 367 -1.55 -2.16 11.90
CA GLN A 367 -2.98 -2.46 11.70
C GLN A 367 -3.60 -1.48 10.68
N ARG A 368 -3.04 -0.26 10.61
CA ARG A 368 -3.30 0.76 9.58
C ARG A 368 -3.04 0.27 8.15
N LEU A 369 -1.91 -0.39 7.89
CA LEU A 369 -1.62 -0.99 6.58
C LEU A 369 -2.62 -2.11 6.24
N MET A 370 -2.93 -3.01 7.17
CA MET A 370 -3.92 -4.08 6.92
C MET A 370 -5.33 -3.52 6.66
N ARG A 371 -5.73 -2.47 7.39
CA ARG A 371 -6.96 -1.71 7.14
C ARG A 371 -6.92 -1.04 5.76
N TYR A 372 -5.79 -0.42 5.40
CA TYR A 372 -5.61 0.19 4.08
C TYR A 372 -5.73 -0.83 2.95
N LEU A 373 -5.07 -2.01 3.05
CA LEU A 373 -5.16 -3.08 2.05
C LEU A 373 -6.61 -3.57 1.88
N THR A 374 -7.31 -3.80 2.99
CA THR A 374 -8.72 -4.21 2.95
C THR A 374 -9.61 -3.11 2.35
N ALA A 375 -9.37 -1.85 2.70
CA ALA A 375 -10.09 -0.70 2.20
C ALA A 375 -9.88 -0.47 0.70
N ILE A 376 -8.64 -0.57 0.21
CA ILE A 376 -8.31 -0.35 -1.20
C ILE A 376 -8.80 -1.52 -2.06
N ALA A 377 -8.77 -2.76 -1.56
CA ALA A 377 -9.34 -3.92 -2.25
C ALA A 377 -10.86 -3.77 -2.44
N ALA A 378 -11.58 -3.42 -1.38
CA ALA A 378 -13.03 -3.17 -1.45
C ALA A 378 -13.36 -2.00 -2.41
N TRP A 379 -12.57 -0.92 -2.38
CA TRP A 379 -12.72 0.19 -3.32
C TRP A 379 -12.48 -0.22 -4.78
N GLY A 380 -11.44 -1.02 -5.05
CA GLY A 380 -11.15 -1.55 -6.39
C GLY A 380 -12.28 -2.45 -6.90
N ARG A 381 -12.78 -3.39 -6.07
CA ARG A 381 -13.95 -4.23 -6.37
C ARG A 381 -15.18 -3.38 -6.70
N CYS A 382 -15.57 -2.47 -5.81
CA CYS A 382 -16.71 -1.57 -6.02
C CYS A 382 -16.60 -0.79 -7.34
N THR A 383 -15.42 -0.23 -7.61
CA THR A 383 -15.18 0.58 -8.82
C THR A 383 -15.23 -0.28 -10.08
N SER A 384 -14.66 -1.49 -10.04
CA SER A 384 -14.75 -2.43 -11.16
C SER A 384 -16.18 -2.85 -11.48
N LEU A 385 -17.00 -3.16 -10.46
CA LEU A 385 -18.42 -3.51 -10.60
C LEU A 385 -19.22 -2.33 -11.15
N MET A 386 -18.89 -1.10 -10.76
CA MET A 386 -19.50 0.11 -11.32
C MET A 386 -19.23 0.22 -12.83
N TYR A 387 -17.99 0.00 -13.27
CA TYR A 387 -17.62 0.03 -14.69
C TYR A 387 -18.22 -1.14 -15.49
N LEU A 388 -18.35 -2.34 -14.91
CA LEU A 388 -19.09 -3.45 -15.52
C LEU A 388 -20.58 -3.11 -15.68
N GLY A 389 -21.16 -2.47 -14.68
CA GLY A 389 -22.54 -1.98 -14.75
C GLY A 389 -22.70 -0.93 -15.86
N LEU A 390 -21.74 -0.03 -16.02
CA LEU A 390 -21.72 0.95 -17.10
C LEU A 390 -21.63 0.28 -18.47
N GLN A 391 -20.71 -0.67 -18.64
CA GLN A 391 -20.56 -1.44 -19.88
C GLN A 391 -21.86 -2.21 -20.23
N ALA A 392 -22.44 -2.91 -19.27
CA ALA A 392 -23.72 -3.61 -19.49
C ALA A 392 -24.84 -2.63 -19.86
N GLY A 393 -24.83 -1.42 -19.29
CA GLY A 393 -25.76 -0.36 -19.62
C GLY A 393 -25.60 0.16 -21.05
N GLU A 394 -24.35 0.34 -21.52
CA GLU A 394 -24.02 0.70 -22.90
C GLU A 394 -24.43 -0.39 -23.89
N ASP A 395 -24.29 -1.67 -23.51
CA ASP A 395 -24.76 -2.83 -24.28
C ASP A 395 -26.29 -3.04 -24.22
N THR A 396 -27.05 -2.09 -23.67
CA THR A 396 -28.51 -2.16 -23.47
C THR A 396 -28.99 -3.29 -22.53
N ARG A 397 -28.07 -3.92 -21.79
CA ARG A 397 -28.33 -4.95 -20.77
C ARG A 397 -28.64 -4.32 -19.41
N HIS A 398 -29.69 -3.50 -19.35
CA HIS A 398 -30.02 -2.69 -18.17
C HIS A 398 -30.31 -3.49 -16.89
N ALA A 399 -30.88 -4.69 -17.03
CA ALA A 399 -31.14 -5.56 -15.88
C ALA A 399 -29.81 -6.02 -15.24
N GLU A 400 -28.85 -6.43 -16.06
CA GLU A 400 -27.51 -6.84 -15.61
C GLU A 400 -26.75 -5.65 -15.01
N ALA A 401 -26.83 -4.47 -15.65
CA ALA A 401 -26.27 -3.23 -15.12
C ALA A 401 -26.77 -2.92 -13.70
N ALA A 402 -28.07 -3.09 -13.45
CA ALA A 402 -28.67 -2.87 -12.13
C ALA A 402 -28.16 -3.87 -11.08
N VAL A 403 -27.89 -5.12 -11.46
CA VAL A 403 -27.29 -6.15 -10.58
C VAL A 403 -25.87 -5.75 -10.21
N TRP A 404 -25.04 -5.39 -11.19
CA TRP A 404 -23.66 -4.95 -10.94
C TRP A 404 -23.58 -3.73 -10.01
N LEU A 405 -24.44 -2.71 -10.24
CA LEU A 405 -24.50 -1.53 -9.38
C LEU A 405 -24.99 -1.85 -7.96
N ARG A 406 -25.89 -2.83 -7.81
CA ARG A 406 -26.32 -3.30 -6.49
C ARG A 406 -25.16 -3.99 -5.77
N MET A 407 -24.43 -4.88 -6.44
CA MET A 407 -23.25 -5.53 -5.87
C MET A 407 -22.18 -4.51 -5.46
N ALA A 408 -21.92 -3.50 -6.30
CA ALA A 408 -20.99 -2.41 -5.99
C ALA A 408 -21.40 -1.65 -4.71
N ARG A 409 -22.70 -1.36 -4.56
CA ARG A 409 -23.24 -0.72 -3.35
C ARG A 409 -23.08 -1.63 -2.13
N ASP A 410 -23.41 -2.91 -2.25
CA ASP A 410 -23.38 -3.85 -1.14
C ASP A 410 -21.93 -4.07 -0.63
N GLU A 411 -20.92 -4.06 -1.52
CA GLU A 411 -19.49 -4.00 -1.16
C GLU A 411 -19.14 -2.74 -0.35
N LEU A 412 -19.64 -1.57 -0.76
CA LEU A 412 -19.41 -0.31 -0.05
C LEU A 412 -20.04 -0.30 1.34
N VAL A 413 -21.26 -0.85 1.46
CA VAL A 413 -22.00 -0.92 2.74
C VAL A 413 -21.33 -1.89 3.70
N THR A 414 -20.92 -3.07 3.22
CA THR A 414 -20.22 -4.09 4.03
C THR A 414 -18.96 -3.50 4.65
N ARG A 415 -18.25 -2.64 3.92
CA ARG A 415 -17.11 -1.90 4.45
C ARG A 415 -17.50 -0.91 5.55
N SER A 416 -18.52 -0.07 5.33
CA SER A 416 -18.92 0.94 6.32
C SER A 416 -19.33 0.33 7.66
N ALA A 417 -19.90 -0.86 7.65
CA ALA A 417 -20.30 -1.58 8.87
C ALA A 417 -19.11 -2.16 9.66
N GLY A 418 -18.00 -2.48 8.99
CA GLY A 418 -16.81 -3.03 9.65
C GLY A 418 -15.86 -1.99 10.23
N GLU A 419 -16.03 -0.71 9.88
CA GLU A 419 -15.17 0.39 10.38
C GLU A 419 -15.69 0.96 11.72
N GLU A 420 -16.95 0.72 12.07
CA GLU A 420 -17.55 1.05 13.38
C GLU A 420 -17.21 0.00 14.45
N GLN A 421 -15.94 -0.38 14.58
CA GLN A 421 -15.52 -1.21 15.71
C GLN A 421 -15.45 -0.31 16.95
N PRO A 422 -16.24 -0.60 18.00
CA PRO A 422 -16.23 0.20 19.22
C PRO A 422 -14.83 0.11 19.83
N ASP A 423 -14.21 1.26 20.06
CA ASP A 423 -12.96 1.34 20.81
C ASP A 423 -13.28 0.86 22.23
N ASP A 424 -12.81 -0.35 22.56
CA ASP A 424 -13.01 -1.01 23.86
C ASP A 424 -12.55 -0.08 25.00
N ASP A 425 -13.47 0.19 25.91
CA ASP A 425 -13.30 0.96 27.13
C ASP A 425 -12.11 0.42 27.92
N SER A 426 -11.02 1.20 27.97
CA SER A 426 -9.93 0.94 28.91
C SER A 426 -10.27 1.64 30.22
N ASP A 427 -10.59 0.82 31.22
CA ASP A 427 -10.60 1.18 32.63
C ASP A 427 -9.34 1.97 33.00
N SER A 428 -9.48 3.26 33.27
CA SER A 428 -8.46 4.03 33.98
C SER A 428 -9.13 4.83 35.09
N ASP A 429 -9.10 4.18 36.25
CA ASP A 429 -9.23 4.67 37.60
C ASP A 429 -8.62 6.08 37.75
N SER A 430 -9.45 7.05 38.17
CA SER A 430 -9.07 8.45 38.32
C SER A 430 -8.73 8.76 39.78
N SER A 431 -7.44 9.02 40.04
CA SER A 431 -7.04 9.86 41.18
C SER A 431 -6.75 11.27 40.66
N SER A 432 -7.61 12.18 41.04
CA SER A 432 -7.66 13.61 40.75
C SER A 432 -6.47 14.40 41.25
N ASP A 433 -5.97 15.34 40.43
CA ASP A 433 -5.55 16.66 40.94
C ASP A 433 -5.70 17.76 39.87
N GLU A 434 -6.26 18.89 40.27
CA GLU A 434 -6.72 19.99 39.41
C GLU A 434 -5.66 21.10 39.27
N GLY A 435 -5.59 21.72 38.08
CA GLY A 435 -5.21 23.14 37.98
C GLY A 435 -4.65 23.64 36.64
N GLY A 436 -5.44 24.48 35.94
CA GLY A 436 -4.87 25.70 35.32
C GLY A 436 -5.02 25.97 33.81
N ARG A 437 -5.93 26.92 33.50
CA ARG A 437 -5.84 28.04 32.53
C ARG A 437 -5.67 27.79 31.00
N GLY A 438 -6.79 27.92 30.28
CA GLY A 438 -7.17 29.16 29.55
C GLY A 438 -6.35 29.62 28.33
N GLY A 439 -6.85 29.33 27.11
CA GLY A 439 -6.48 30.08 25.90
C GLY A 439 -6.80 29.42 24.55
N SER A 440 -8.08 29.33 24.13
CA SER A 440 -8.44 28.97 22.73
C SER A 440 -9.91 29.28 22.40
N SER A 441 -10.27 30.55 22.17
CA SER A 441 -11.67 30.95 21.93
C SER A 441 -11.93 31.73 20.63
N LYS A 442 -10.94 31.88 19.73
CA LYS A 442 -11.15 32.60 18.46
C LYS A 442 -11.27 31.69 17.23
N GLU A 443 -10.62 30.53 17.20
CA GLU A 443 -10.73 29.59 16.07
C GLU A 443 -11.98 28.70 16.12
N THR A 444 -12.49 28.39 17.31
CA THR A 444 -13.71 27.57 17.50
C THR A 444 -14.98 28.27 16.99
N LYS A 445 -15.01 29.61 16.95
CA LYS A 445 -16.15 30.39 16.42
C LYS A 445 -16.20 30.42 14.88
N ALA A 446 -15.07 30.34 14.20
CA ALA A 446 -15.04 30.29 12.72
C ALA A 446 -15.51 28.92 12.19
N TYR A 447 -15.17 27.83 12.89
CA TYR A 447 -15.62 26.49 12.57
C TYR A 447 -17.13 26.27 12.79
N ALA A 448 -17.71 26.86 13.85
CA ALA A 448 -19.14 26.79 14.10
C ALA A 448 -19.97 27.51 13.02
N ALA A 449 -19.49 28.65 12.51
CA ALA A 449 -20.17 29.41 11.45
C ALA A 449 -20.17 28.68 10.09
N ALA A 450 -19.05 28.07 9.70
CA ALA A 450 -18.95 27.29 8.47
C ALA A 450 -19.79 26.00 8.51
N TRP A 451 -19.93 25.40 9.71
CA TRP A 451 -20.80 24.24 9.94
C TRP A 451 -22.29 24.61 9.84
N ASP A 452 -22.69 25.75 10.38
CA ASP A 452 -24.07 26.24 10.28
C ASP A 452 -24.46 26.65 8.84
N GLU A 453 -23.52 27.17 8.04
CA GLU A 453 -23.73 27.47 6.63
C GLU A 453 -23.96 26.20 5.79
N MET A 454 -23.18 25.14 6.03
CA MET A 454 -23.35 23.84 5.39
C MET A 454 -24.64 23.12 5.81
N THR A 455 -25.06 23.21 7.09
CA THR A 455 -26.37 22.68 7.51
C THR A 455 -27.54 23.53 6.99
N GLY A 456 -27.31 24.83 6.75
CA GLY A 456 -28.23 25.75 6.09
C GLY A 456 -28.54 25.32 4.65
N GLN A 457 -27.53 24.97 3.86
CA GLN A 457 -27.70 24.45 2.50
C GLN A 457 -28.45 23.11 2.47
N ARG A 458 -28.17 22.23 3.45
CA ARG A 458 -28.90 20.95 3.62
C ARG A 458 -30.37 21.18 3.98
N ARG A 459 -30.68 22.16 4.83
CA ARG A 459 -32.06 22.57 5.17
C ARG A 459 -32.76 23.21 3.96
N PHE A 460 -32.06 24.05 3.19
CA PHE A 460 -32.58 24.67 1.96
C PHE A 460 -32.93 23.64 0.89
N LEU A 461 -32.03 22.68 0.60
CA LEU A 461 -32.28 21.58 -0.34
C LEU A 461 -33.43 20.68 0.14
N LYS A 462 -33.50 20.38 1.44
CA LYS A 462 -34.60 19.59 2.01
C LYS A 462 -35.95 20.32 1.96
N LYS A 463 -35.95 21.66 2.00
CA LYS A 463 -37.15 22.51 1.93
C LYS A 463 -37.60 22.78 0.48
N GLN A 464 -36.68 22.86 -0.48
CA GLN A 464 -36.97 23.11 -1.91
C GLN A 464 -37.24 21.83 -2.71
N VAL A 465 -36.44 20.78 -2.51
CA VAL A 465 -36.47 19.57 -3.35
C VAL A 465 -37.54 18.59 -2.88
N ARG A 466 -37.80 18.49 -1.57
CA ARG A 466 -38.79 17.55 -1.01
C ARG A 466 -40.23 17.84 -1.44
N PRO A 467 -40.71 19.10 -1.54
CA PRO A 467 -42.03 19.40 -2.10
C PRO A 467 -42.12 19.09 -3.59
N MET A 468 -41.07 19.38 -4.37
CA MET A 468 -41.01 19.02 -5.80
C MET A 468 -41.10 17.50 -5.98
N LEU A 469 -40.34 16.73 -5.22
CA LEU A 469 -40.37 15.27 -5.27
C LEU A 469 -41.74 14.71 -4.86
N ARG A 470 -42.40 15.34 -3.87
CA ARG A 470 -43.78 14.98 -3.48
C ARG A 470 -44.80 15.34 -4.56
N ARG A 471 -44.63 16.46 -5.27
CA ARG A 471 -45.49 16.83 -6.41
C ARG A 471 -45.34 15.83 -7.56
N GLU A 472 -44.11 15.37 -7.81
CA GLU A 472 -43.86 14.44 -8.90
C GLU A 472 -44.29 13.01 -8.59
N MET A 473 -44.14 12.57 -7.34
CA MET A 473 -44.77 11.32 -6.91
C MET A 473 -46.30 11.38 -6.95
N ARG A 474 -46.91 12.54 -6.68
CA ARG A 474 -48.37 12.73 -6.84
C ARG A 474 -48.80 12.73 -8.31
N ARG A 475 -48.00 13.28 -9.22
CA ARG A 475 -48.25 13.23 -10.67
C ARG A 475 -48.12 11.80 -11.20
N SER A 476 -47.03 11.12 -10.88
CA SER A 476 -46.84 9.70 -11.22
C SER A 476 -47.96 8.81 -10.67
N LYS A 477 -48.41 9.06 -9.43
CA LYS A 477 -49.57 8.35 -8.85
C LYS A 477 -50.86 8.65 -9.61
N LYS A 478 -51.13 9.91 -9.97
CA LYS A 478 -52.30 10.28 -10.79
C LYS A 478 -52.25 9.66 -12.19
N ASP A 479 -51.09 9.58 -12.82
CA ASP A 479 -50.94 8.96 -14.14
C ASP A 479 -51.11 7.44 -14.06
N LYS A 480 -50.65 6.82 -12.98
CA LYS A 480 -50.89 5.40 -12.67
C LYS A 480 -52.38 5.15 -12.38
N GLU A 481 -53.04 6.02 -11.62
CA GLU A 481 -54.49 5.95 -11.37
C GLU A 481 -55.31 6.20 -12.64
N LYS A 482 -54.91 7.10 -13.53
CA LYS A 482 -55.55 7.30 -14.85
C LYS A 482 -55.38 6.07 -15.75
N ARG A 483 -54.20 5.45 -15.76
CA ARG A 483 -53.98 4.18 -16.49
C ARG A 483 -54.82 3.03 -15.93
N VAL A 484 -54.90 2.91 -14.61
CA VAL A 484 -55.73 1.88 -13.94
C VAL A 484 -57.23 2.19 -14.11
N GLY A 485 -57.63 3.46 -14.10
CA GLY A 485 -59.00 3.91 -14.37
C GLY A 485 -59.45 3.64 -15.81
N GLY A 486 -58.55 3.82 -16.79
CA GLY A 486 -58.79 3.45 -18.18
C GLY A 486 -58.98 1.94 -18.41
N LEU A 487 -58.34 1.11 -17.59
CA LEU A 487 -58.54 -0.35 -17.61
C LEU A 487 -59.83 -0.79 -16.89
N LYS A 488 -60.28 -0.06 -15.87
CA LYS A 488 -61.55 -0.36 -15.16
C LYS A 488 -62.81 -0.02 -15.98
N GLY A 489 -62.71 0.86 -16.98
CA GLY A 489 -63.80 1.12 -17.93
C GLY A 489 -64.09 -0.04 -18.89
N ARG A 490 -63.22 -1.05 -18.97
CA ARG A 490 -63.36 -2.20 -19.88
C ARG A 490 -63.67 -3.53 -19.19
N PHE A 491 -63.72 -3.55 -17.86
CA PHE A 491 -64.09 -4.72 -17.06
C PHE A 491 -65.04 -4.29 -15.94
N SER A 492 -66.26 -3.90 -16.31
CA SER A 492 -67.39 -3.70 -15.38
C SER A 492 -68.60 -4.46 -15.90
N SER A 493 -68.51 -5.78 -15.88
CA SER A 493 -69.65 -6.69 -15.73
C SER A 493 -69.14 -7.93 -15.02
N LYS A 494 -69.76 -8.21 -13.87
CA LYS A 494 -69.41 -9.24 -12.86
C LYS A 494 -68.18 -8.85 -12.03
N GLU A 495 -68.17 -8.91 -10.70
CA GLU A 495 -68.91 -9.75 -9.78
C GLU A 495 -68.79 -9.15 -8.35
N LYS A 496 -69.84 -9.32 -7.53
CA LYS A 496 -69.92 -8.89 -6.13
C LYS A 496 -69.52 -10.04 -5.20
N ALA A 497 -68.63 -9.80 -4.23
CA ALA A 497 -68.65 -10.30 -2.83
C ALA A 497 -67.34 -9.83 -2.13
N LYS A 498 -67.34 -8.95 -1.12
CA LYS A 498 -67.68 -9.01 0.32
C LYS A 498 -66.62 -9.65 1.25
N SER A 499 -66.34 -8.89 2.33
CA SER A 499 -65.66 -9.22 3.61
C SER A 499 -64.12 -9.29 3.60
N ASN A 500 -63.34 -8.95 4.64
CA ASN A 500 -63.60 -8.41 5.98
C ASN A 500 -62.27 -7.88 6.60
N THR A 501 -62.40 -6.81 7.39
CA THR A 501 -61.71 -6.46 8.66
C THR A 501 -60.34 -7.05 9.07
N ALA A 502 -59.40 -6.20 9.51
CA ALA A 502 -58.86 -6.19 10.88
C ALA A 502 -57.80 -5.08 11.10
N SER A 503 -58.00 -4.31 12.16
CA SER A 503 -57.11 -3.32 12.78
C SER A 503 -56.16 -3.99 13.77
N LEU A 504 -54.95 -3.46 13.97
CA LEU A 504 -54.24 -3.57 15.25
C LEU A 504 -53.26 -2.41 15.46
N ASP A 505 -53.37 -1.82 16.65
CA ASP A 505 -52.71 -0.62 17.17
C ASP A 505 -51.37 -0.90 17.87
N THR A 506 -50.75 0.20 18.34
CA THR A 506 -49.77 0.37 19.45
C THR A 506 -48.30 0.05 19.15
N ALA A 507 -47.27 0.73 19.67
CA ALA A 507 -47.03 1.93 20.51
C ALA A 507 -45.54 2.30 20.25
N ASP A 508 -45.09 3.55 20.17
CA ASP A 508 -44.85 4.59 21.18
C ASP A 508 -43.64 4.36 22.12
N GLY A 509 -42.83 5.43 22.30
CA GLY A 509 -41.61 5.52 23.15
C GLY A 509 -40.35 5.88 22.34
N SER A 510 -39.81 7.10 22.22
CA SER A 510 -39.57 8.30 23.07
C SER A 510 -38.13 8.40 23.64
N VAL A 511 -37.64 9.65 23.78
CA VAL A 511 -36.42 10.15 24.47
C VAL A 511 -35.11 10.07 23.63
N SER A 512 -34.57 11.15 23.01
CA SER A 512 -33.84 12.35 23.51
C SER A 512 -32.57 11.98 24.32
N THR A 513 -31.35 12.44 24.07
CA THR A 513 -30.83 13.84 24.09
C THR A 513 -29.32 13.88 23.72
N GLY A 514 -28.85 15.06 23.28
CA GLY A 514 -27.50 15.65 23.47
C GLY A 514 -26.29 14.97 22.80
N ALA A 515 -25.52 15.56 21.86
CA ALA A 515 -24.80 16.85 21.89
C ALA A 515 -24.02 17.07 23.21
N ALA A 516 -22.75 17.44 23.25
CA ALA A 516 -21.65 17.54 22.28
C ALA A 516 -20.40 17.93 23.10
N LEU A 517 -19.23 17.72 22.48
CA LEU A 517 -17.88 18.26 22.75
C LEU A 517 -16.90 17.20 23.28
N SER A 518 -15.88 16.76 22.52
CA SER A 518 -14.77 17.48 21.84
C SER A 518 -13.53 17.61 22.72
N SER A 519 -12.55 16.74 22.48
CA SER A 519 -11.10 17.02 22.38
C SER A 519 -10.39 15.71 22.00
N SER A 520 -9.69 15.65 20.86
CA SER A 520 -8.29 16.05 20.59
C SER A 520 -7.29 14.91 20.82
N VAL A 521 -7.22 14.00 19.84
CA VAL A 521 -6.13 13.02 19.67
C VAL A 521 -5.23 13.50 18.53
N HIS A 522 -3.91 13.51 18.74
CA HIS A 522 -2.91 13.98 17.80
C HIS A 522 -2.91 13.17 16.49
N GLN A 523 -3.63 13.69 15.51
CA GLN A 523 -3.54 13.26 14.11
C GLN A 523 -2.28 13.84 13.47
N HIS A 524 -1.50 12.95 12.88
CA HIS A 524 -0.38 13.29 12.00
C HIS A 524 -0.88 14.23 10.88
N PRO A 525 -0.20 15.35 10.54
CA PRO A 525 -0.70 16.34 9.58
C PRO A 525 -0.94 15.77 8.17
N LEU A 526 -0.25 14.68 7.80
CA LEU A 526 -0.54 13.93 6.57
C LEU A 526 -1.78 13.03 6.66
N SER A 527 -2.13 12.52 7.86
CA SER A 527 -3.35 11.74 8.06
C SER A 527 -4.61 12.59 7.91
N HIS A 528 -4.58 13.87 8.35
CA HIS A 528 -5.68 14.79 8.13
C HIS A 528 -5.86 15.13 6.65
N ARG A 529 -4.79 15.17 5.85
CA ARG A 529 -4.88 15.36 4.39
C ARG A 529 -5.29 14.10 3.64
N LEU A 530 -4.84 12.91 4.07
CA LEU A 530 -5.31 11.62 3.54
C LEU A 530 -6.77 11.36 3.92
N VAL A 531 -7.20 11.78 5.11
CA VAL A 531 -8.60 11.79 5.56
C VAL A 531 -9.39 12.89 4.87
N GLN A 532 -8.82 14.07 4.55
CA GLN A 532 -9.47 15.05 3.68
C GLN A 532 -9.56 14.57 2.23
N TYR A 533 -8.60 13.81 1.72
CA TYR A 533 -8.63 13.23 0.39
C TYR A 533 -9.59 12.03 0.34
N HIS A 534 -9.62 11.19 1.37
CA HIS A 534 -10.60 10.12 1.55
C HIS A 534 -11.99 10.67 1.82
N SER A 535 -12.14 11.70 2.65
CA SER A 535 -13.43 12.33 2.93
C SER A 535 -13.91 13.10 1.73
N THR A 536 -13.05 13.79 0.97
CA THR A 536 -13.45 14.39 -0.32
C THR A 536 -13.75 13.33 -1.36
N LEU A 537 -13.09 12.17 -1.42
CA LEU A 537 -13.46 11.04 -2.31
C LEU A 537 -14.75 10.31 -1.88
N LEU A 538 -15.01 10.22 -0.57
CA LEU A 538 -16.20 9.57 0.01
C LEU A 538 -17.41 10.53 0.05
N THR A 539 -17.19 11.84 0.15
CA THR A 539 -18.21 12.90 0.07
C THR A 539 -18.36 13.48 -1.34
N SER A 540 -17.43 13.26 -2.27
CA SER A 540 -17.58 13.63 -3.69
C SER A 540 -18.52 12.68 -4.41
N GLY A 541 -19.81 12.77 -4.10
CA GLY A 541 -20.86 12.48 -5.06
C GLY A 541 -21.06 11.01 -5.47
N THR A 542 -20.18 10.06 -5.15
CA THR A 542 -20.29 8.67 -5.67
C THR A 542 -21.51 7.95 -5.16
N THR A 543 -21.87 8.07 -3.87
CA THR A 543 -23.08 7.47 -3.30
C THR A 543 -24.40 8.10 -3.81
N PRO A 544 -24.58 9.43 -3.88
CA PRO A 544 -25.76 10.02 -4.50
C PRO A 544 -25.77 9.84 -6.03
N LEU A 545 -24.62 9.78 -6.70
CA LEU A 545 -24.50 9.50 -8.13
C LEU A 545 -24.90 8.06 -8.44
N LEU A 546 -24.47 7.07 -7.64
CA LEU A 546 -24.92 5.67 -7.77
C LEU A 546 -26.42 5.53 -7.52
N ALA A 547 -26.94 6.17 -6.46
CA ALA A 547 -28.37 6.17 -6.16
C ALA A 547 -29.19 6.86 -7.26
N HIS A 548 -28.65 7.94 -7.85
CA HIS A 548 -29.25 8.65 -8.96
C HIS A 548 -29.21 7.81 -10.24
N LEU A 549 -28.04 7.27 -10.61
CA LEU A 549 -27.83 6.34 -11.73
C LEU A 549 -28.83 5.20 -11.69
N TYR A 550 -28.93 4.51 -10.55
CA TYR A 550 -29.88 3.42 -10.34
C TYR A 550 -31.34 3.87 -10.57
N LYS A 551 -31.70 5.06 -10.11
CA LYS A 551 -33.04 5.64 -10.31
C LYS A 551 -33.31 6.03 -11.76
N THR A 552 -32.34 6.62 -12.46
CA THR A 552 -32.45 6.95 -13.90
C THR A 552 -32.51 5.69 -14.77
N TYR A 553 -31.69 4.68 -14.48
CA TYR A 553 -31.71 3.41 -15.20
C TYR A 553 -33.04 2.68 -15.03
N ARG A 554 -33.59 2.66 -13.81
CA ARG A 554 -34.93 2.11 -13.57
C ARG A 554 -36.01 2.80 -14.40
N ASN A 555 -35.98 4.12 -14.50
CA ASN A 555 -36.95 4.88 -15.28
C ASN A 555 -36.78 4.69 -16.80
N LEU A 556 -35.55 4.50 -17.29
CA LEU A 556 -35.27 4.21 -18.71
C LEU A 556 -35.75 2.81 -19.11
N ASN A 557 -35.49 1.81 -18.26
CA ASN A 557 -35.86 0.42 -18.52
C ASN A 557 -37.39 0.22 -18.55
N ASP A 558 -38.15 1.08 -17.88
CA ASP A 558 -39.62 1.10 -17.93
C ASP A 558 -40.17 1.71 -19.26
N THR A 559 -39.32 2.26 -20.14
CA THR A 559 -39.75 3.04 -21.32
C THR A 559 -39.26 2.56 -22.69
N ILE A 560 -38.35 1.58 -22.77
CA ILE A 560 -37.72 1.19 -24.03
C ILE A 560 -38.17 -0.21 -24.46
N SER A 561 -38.72 -0.33 -25.68
CA SER A 561 -38.91 -1.60 -26.41
C SER A 561 -37.73 -1.81 -27.36
N PHE A 562 -37.13 -3.00 -27.33
CA PHE A 562 -35.89 -3.29 -28.06
C PHE A 562 -36.12 -3.58 -29.56
N GLN A 563 -35.25 -3.06 -30.41
CA GLN A 563 -35.05 -3.55 -31.78
C GLN A 563 -34.15 -4.80 -31.77
N PRO A 564 -34.31 -5.72 -32.74
CA PRO A 564 -33.51 -6.94 -32.83
C PRO A 564 -32.04 -6.64 -33.10
N SER A 565 -31.14 -7.43 -32.49
CA SER A 565 -29.70 -7.25 -32.61
C SER A 565 -29.19 -7.52 -34.03
N PRO A 566 -28.21 -6.74 -34.54
CA PRO A 566 -27.52 -7.03 -35.80
C PRO A 566 -26.83 -8.40 -35.80
N ALA A 567 -26.64 -8.99 -36.98
CA ALA A 567 -26.01 -10.30 -37.12
C ALA A 567 -24.52 -10.25 -36.74
N ARG A 568 -24.03 -11.35 -36.15
CA ARG A 568 -22.63 -11.50 -35.67
C ARG A 568 -21.57 -11.20 -36.74
N ALA A 569 -21.87 -11.45 -38.02
CA ALA A 569 -20.97 -11.18 -39.13
C ALA A 569 -20.69 -9.68 -39.31
N ASP A 570 -21.70 -8.83 -39.14
CA ASP A 570 -21.58 -7.36 -39.29
C ASP A 570 -20.77 -6.73 -38.16
N LEU A 571 -20.77 -7.37 -36.99
CA LEU A 571 -19.98 -6.95 -35.84
C LEU A 571 -18.50 -7.31 -36.01
N LEU A 572 -18.21 -8.52 -36.51
CA LEU A 572 -16.83 -8.97 -36.74
C LEU A 572 -16.14 -8.22 -37.88
N ALA A 573 -16.88 -7.80 -38.92
CA ALA A 573 -16.34 -7.00 -40.02
C ALA A 573 -15.91 -5.58 -39.60
N LYS A 574 -16.35 -5.10 -38.43
CA LYS A 574 -16.10 -3.74 -37.92
C LYS A 574 -15.05 -3.66 -36.80
N MET A 575 -14.49 -4.79 -36.36
CA MET A 575 -13.48 -4.79 -35.29
C MET A 575 -12.06 -4.63 -35.89
N PRO A 576 -11.34 -3.51 -35.63
CA PRO A 576 -9.93 -3.42 -35.95
C PRO A 576 -9.12 -4.40 -35.07
N GLY A 577 -8.17 -5.12 -35.67
CA GLY A 577 -7.34 -6.11 -34.98
C GLY A 577 -6.58 -5.54 -33.77
N PRO A 578 -6.22 -6.37 -32.78
CA PRO A 578 -5.64 -5.92 -31.52
C PRO A 578 -4.27 -5.27 -31.76
N ARG A 579 -4.20 -3.95 -31.58
CA ARG A 579 -2.92 -3.22 -31.51
C ARG A 579 -2.40 -3.25 -30.07
N PRO A 580 -1.09 -3.43 -29.84
CA PRO A 580 -0.50 -3.33 -28.52
C PRO A 580 -0.44 -1.84 -28.12
N VAL A 581 -1.41 -1.38 -27.33
CA VAL A 581 -1.54 0.03 -26.90
C VAL A 581 -0.83 0.30 -25.55
N LEU A 582 -0.07 -0.66 -25.01
CA LEU A 582 0.56 -0.55 -23.69
C LEU A 582 2.08 -0.79 -23.68
N SER A 583 2.78 -0.50 -24.78
CA SER A 583 4.23 -0.28 -24.71
C SER A 583 4.50 1.10 -24.09
N ILE A 584 4.34 1.19 -22.76
CA ILE A 584 4.91 2.27 -21.96
C ILE A 584 6.41 2.22 -22.23
N GLY A 585 6.92 3.23 -22.94
CA GLY A 585 8.20 3.16 -23.65
C GLY A 585 9.34 2.58 -22.83
N ASP A 586 10.08 1.68 -23.49
CA ASP A 586 11.39 1.13 -23.13
C ASP A 586 12.42 2.25 -22.98
N ALA A 587 12.26 3.11 -21.97
CA ALA A 587 13.28 4.03 -21.53
C ALA A 587 14.34 3.23 -20.75
N GLY A 588 15.10 2.39 -21.46
CA GLY A 588 16.34 1.77 -20.98
C GLY A 588 16.20 0.78 -19.81
N ALA A 589 15.00 0.29 -19.50
CA ALA A 589 14.84 -0.81 -18.56
C ALA A 589 15.23 -2.12 -19.27
N GLN A 590 16.54 -2.36 -19.33
CA GLN A 590 17.11 -3.66 -19.65
C GLN A 590 16.32 -4.73 -18.85
N GLU A 591 15.83 -5.78 -19.51
CA GLU A 591 15.01 -6.84 -18.89
C GLU A 591 15.71 -7.52 -17.70
N ASP A 592 17.01 -7.26 -17.52
CA ASP A 592 17.91 -7.79 -16.50
C ASP A 592 17.59 -7.37 -15.04
N GLY A 593 16.46 -6.70 -14.80
CA GLY A 593 16.02 -6.27 -13.47
C GLY A 593 16.89 -5.16 -12.88
N TRP A 594 16.51 -4.63 -11.71
CA TRP A 594 17.38 -3.70 -11.00
C TRP A 594 18.59 -4.43 -10.46
N GLN A 595 19.78 -3.91 -10.76
CA GLN A 595 21.03 -4.37 -10.17
C GLN A 595 21.52 -3.35 -9.14
N MET A 596 22.07 -3.84 -8.04
CA MET A 596 22.67 -2.98 -7.04
C MET A 596 23.79 -2.15 -7.67
N PRO A 597 23.77 -0.80 -7.52
CA PRO A 597 24.82 0.05 -8.04
C PRO A 597 26.19 -0.40 -7.53
N ARG A 598 27.18 -0.42 -8.42
CA ARG A 598 28.57 -0.75 -8.06
C ARG A 598 29.36 0.54 -7.92
N ALA A 599 30.18 0.66 -6.88
CA ALA A 599 31.10 1.78 -6.78
C ALA A 599 32.17 1.67 -7.88
N GLU A 600 32.72 2.83 -8.25
CA GLU A 600 33.89 2.91 -9.15
C GLU A 600 35.13 2.26 -8.53
N TRP A 601 35.14 2.12 -7.21
CA TRP A 601 36.17 1.46 -6.40
C TRP A 601 35.63 0.17 -5.80
N GLY A 602 36.51 -0.77 -5.46
CA GLY A 602 36.14 -2.17 -5.24
C GLY A 602 36.34 -2.94 -6.55
N THR A 603 37.07 -4.03 -6.46
CA THR A 603 37.61 -4.79 -7.59
C THR A 603 36.52 -5.07 -8.62
N ARG A 604 36.82 -4.84 -9.92
CA ARG A 604 36.17 -5.63 -10.97
C ARG A 604 36.52 -7.07 -10.61
N VAL A 605 35.62 -7.79 -9.94
CA VAL A 605 35.59 -9.24 -10.04
C VAL A 605 35.34 -9.48 -11.52
N ILE A 606 36.42 -9.50 -12.30
CA ILE A 606 36.43 -10.14 -13.60
C ILE A 606 35.95 -11.53 -13.23
N PRO A 607 34.73 -11.94 -13.60
CA PRO A 607 34.28 -13.28 -13.30
C PRO A 607 35.42 -14.17 -13.76
N ARG A 608 36.03 -14.92 -12.83
CA ARG A 608 37.01 -15.95 -13.18
C ARG A 608 36.25 -16.88 -14.09
N ARG A 609 36.28 -16.60 -15.40
CA ARG A 609 35.66 -17.38 -16.44
C ARG A 609 36.28 -18.75 -16.23
N GLY A 610 35.48 -19.69 -15.73
CA GLY A 610 35.94 -21.00 -15.34
C GLY A 610 36.84 -21.53 -16.44
N GLY A 611 38.12 -21.67 -16.12
CA GLY A 611 39.14 -22.23 -17.00
C GLY A 611 38.80 -23.69 -17.18
N GLY A 612 37.95 -23.96 -18.16
CA GLY A 612 37.63 -25.27 -18.68
C GLY A 612 37.66 -25.15 -20.20
N GLU A 613 38.86 -24.97 -20.74
CA GLU A 613 39.30 -25.46 -22.06
C GLU A 613 40.75 -25.00 -22.26
N GLU A 614 41.66 -25.94 -22.02
CA GLU A 614 43.05 -25.90 -22.47
C GLU A 614 43.09 -25.78 -23.99
N GLY A 615 44.05 -25.00 -24.49
CA GLY A 615 44.63 -25.22 -25.81
C GLY A 615 44.06 -24.36 -26.93
N GLN A 616 44.47 -23.09 -26.99
CA GLN A 616 44.92 -22.50 -28.25
C GLN A 616 45.85 -21.32 -27.95
N GLU A 617 47.14 -21.56 -28.16
CA GLU A 617 48.14 -20.50 -28.36
C GLU A 617 47.65 -19.56 -29.46
N LEU A 618 47.49 -18.29 -29.13
CA LEU A 618 47.39 -17.23 -30.12
C LEU A 618 48.49 -16.22 -29.82
N GLU A 619 49.45 -16.21 -30.72
CA GLU A 619 50.62 -15.33 -30.76
C GLU A 619 50.22 -13.86 -30.64
N ILE A 620 51.00 -13.17 -29.82
CA ILE A 620 50.94 -11.72 -29.59
C ILE A 620 51.53 -11.01 -30.81
N GLY A 621 50.66 -10.49 -31.67
CA GLY A 621 51.03 -9.53 -32.71
C GLY A 621 51.06 -8.10 -32.16
N VAL A 622 52.25 -7.61 -31.84
CA VAL A 622 52.54 -6.20 -31.53
C VAL A 622 52.35 -5.35 -32.79
N GLY A 623 51.42 -4.39 -32.76
CA GLY A 623 51.18 -3.44 -33.83
C GLY A 623 50.99 -2.02 -33.29
N LEU A 624 52.09 -1.31 -33.09
CA LEU A 624 52.16 0.15 -33.07
C LEU A 624 51.77 0.68 -34.46
N ILE A 625 50.96 1.74 -34.56
CA ILE A 625 51.08 2.87 -35.51
C ILE A 625 49.98 3.91 -35.17
N GLY A 626 50.41 5.17 -35.05
CA GLY A 626 49.54 6.33 -34.79
C GLY A 626 48.79 6.82 -36.03
N GLY A 627 47.86 7.75 -35.80
CA GLY A 627 47.09 8.40 -36.88
C GLY A 627 46.31 9.60 -36.37
N THR A 628 46.84 10.77 -36.68
CA THR A 628 46.30 12.12 -36.53
C THR A 628 45.05 12.39 -37.38
N GLY A 629 44.15 13.24 -36.87
CA GLY A 629 43.50 14.33 -37.61
C GLY A 629 42.41 13.98 -38.65
N GLY A 630 41.25 14.64 -38.53
CA GLY A 630 40.22 14.59 -39.57
C GLY A 630 38.97 15.41 -39.24
N SER A 631 39.07 16.72 -39.40
CA SER A 631 37.93 17.64 -39.52
C SER A 631 37.18 17.33 -40.83
N GLY A 632 35.85 17.21 -40.78
CA GLY A 632 35.03 16.95 -41.96
C GLY A 632 33.59 17.40 -41.73
N GLY A 633 33.31 18.66 -42.04
CA GLY A 633 31.96 19.16 -42.24
C GLY A 633 31.41 18.71 -43.58
N GLY A 634 30.11 18.43 -43.62
CA GLY A 634 29.36 18.12 -44.83
C GLY A 634 27.87 18.24 -44.56
N ASN A 635 27.31 19.38 -44.98
CA ASN A 635 25.87 19.53 -45.19
C ASN A 635 25.40 18.48 -46.19
N GLU A 636 24.27 17.81 -45.91
CA GLU A 636 23.31 17.58 -46.98
C GLU A 636 21.88 17.44 -46.45
N GLU A 637 21.05 18.23 -47.10
CA GLU A 637 19.64 18.48 -46.96
C GLU A 637 18.86 17.34 -47.63
N GLN A 638 17.88 16.72 -46.95
CA GLN A 638 16.71 16.20 -47.65
C GLN A 638 15.48 16.04 -46.76
N LYS A 639 14.43 16.72 -47.22
CA LYS A 639 13.06 16.77 -46.71
C LYS A 639 12.43 15.38 -46.69
N TYR A 640 11.68 15.07 -45.63
CA TYR A 640 10.53 14.16 -45.72
C TYR A 640 9.30 14.82 -45.10
N ALA A 641 8.40 15.24 -45.98
CA ALA A 641 7.06 15.70 -45.66
C ALA A 641 6.10 14.52 -45.86
N GLY A 642 5.40 14.13 -44.80
CA GLY A 642 4.37 13.11 -44.83
C GLY A 642 3.16 13.56 -44.02
N GLN A 643 2.42 14.53 -44.54
CA GLN A 643 1.05 14.82 -44.13
C GLN A 643 0.14 13.69 -44.58
N GLY A 644 -0.42 12.93 -43.64
CA GLY A 644 -1.51 11.98 -43.89
C GLY A 644 -2.78 12.47 -43.19
N ALA A 645 -3.78 12.82 -43.99
CA ALA A 645 -5.10 13.23 -43.57
C ALA A 645 -5.86 12.07 -42.90
N TYR A 646 -6.57 12.38 -41.82
CA TYR A 646 -7.51 11.46 -41.17
C TYR A 646 -8.92 11.74 -41.72
N TYR A 647 -9.55 10.69 -42.24
CA TYR A 647 -11.00 10.55 -42.34
C TYR A 647 -11.48 9.63 -41.22
#